data_AF-A0A5C6BI73-F1
#
_entry.id   AF-A0A5C6BI73-F1
#
_cell.length_a   1.000
_cell.length_b   1.000
_cell.length_c   1.000
_cell.angle_alpha   90.00
_cell.angle_beta   90.00
_cell.angle_gamma   90.00
#
_symmetry.space_group_name_H-M   'P 1'
#
loop_
_entity.id
_entity.type
_entity.pdbx_description
1 polymer ?
#
loop_
_entity_poly.entity_id
_entity_poly.type
_entity_poly.pdbx_seq_one_letter_code
_entity_poly.pdbx_strand_id
1 'polypeptide(L)'
;MANEIYALLVGINDYPSHVGRLYGCVNDVQHFSDYLLDNYDRNRLHIETLLDADATRENVIERFRAHLGRADKDDVCVFQYCGHGARSKSAVEFRKFYPDGWDEGLVCYNSRDPGCTDLADKELAVLLAEVAKNSPHLAVIFDCCHSGSATRSADDFTQFRARQTHEIPHERPLESYLDGFYIDLLNKGESLEIPVSRHILLAACERVQKAWEGNDHRGVFTSTLLEVLEQSGTRISYADLFVRCRAMVRKRADNQNPQFETYKSFNAYGDFLSGVASQAARRYSVSFENNGWQVACGALHGLASAPEQHVELALYSESSPTRLAGYATTTRVGPQKSDLKLLDLEADSSARYQAEITSLPVPPLAVNVDGDAAGIDVLQDSLAASENRADGFALLHSIPARGRYLLVADDGRYLLKHRETGELIQGAIGYTQQAAAYMFSILKRIAAWERAVTLRNESTRLELDDVPFKFCEVFSDTKQYEYPGAEITIGIDSQDGDWKVVRGTLKAENRSSQPLHMLLTHFSEDYGIQVLYNERIEPTDAEFTITLDGNAVFNLALEECEGDDAIHTFKIIVSTEKVDDFLIGQEPLKLGEIAGDSATRGLSFGPPRKKLAHKNEWFTKDLRVRLVREIGRVSEQETTLANRQITIKGHPSFQAGVSLLTPESKSRGVVAGAGFERALERQGMELLSFAGTRGDSDTGNVLEFSDIQNPETLTRSPLEIELNVDLADDEFILPLTFDGEHILLTGDPTKCEGGRTQIRISHLPNIPDNRRSLGGALKLYFFKTYLRRSNVNKICWVEYKSDGSIVKHQRGVAARVAAAKNVLLLIHGIIGDTDGIAQGLTMARDANGRSVDEQFDLVLTYDYENLSTSIADTAVALQQQLAEVGLSEHDDVRLTLLVHSMGGLVSRWFIEREGGNAVVDHLVMFGTPNIGSPFGAIDSARQLCSVLTTLAINTFPAITPWAGALVYLLNRSKNVTPTLEQMNVTSEFIYALNSSLDPNVRYTIIAGDIRDYYESTDQIMARLIAKVGSGVIFDALYRNEGHDIAVAYDSIQGVPGNRTPAPQLQLAVCHHLNYFSSDAGLKAMASIQW
;
A
#
# COMPACT_ATOMS: atom_id res chain seq x y z
N MET A 1 18.67 -18.19 -37.42
CA MET A 1 19.78 -17.73 -38.29
C MET A 1 20.60 -16.76 -37.48
N ALA A 2 21.86 -16.52 -37.82
CA ALA A 2 22.71 -15.64 -37.02
C ALA A 2 22.44 -14.18 -37.42
N ASN A 3 22.03 -13.33 -36.47
CA ASN A 3 21.60 -11.93 -36.64
C ASN A 3 22.55 -11.08 -37.51
N GLU A 4 22.07 -10.36 -38.53
CA GLU A 4 22.91 -9.44 -39.30
C GLU A 4 23.13 -8.13 -38.50
N ILE A 5 24.22 -7.42 -38.75
CA ILE A 5 24.54 -6.14 -38.10
C ILE A 5 24.72 -5.07 -39.18
N TYR A 6 23.80 -4.10 -39.21
CA TYR A 6 23.83 -2.93 -40.07
C TYR A 6 24.37 -1.73 -39.28
N ALA A 7 25.54 -1.24 -39.64
CA ALA A 7 26.16 -0.08 -39.00
C ALA A 7 26.27 1.10 -39.97
N LEU A 8 25.77 2.26 -39.56
CA LEU A 8 25.97 3.54 -40.25
C LEU A 8 26.83 4.44 -39.35
N LEU A 9 28.05 4.74 -39.78
CA LEU A 9 29.02 5.49 -39.01
C LEU A 9 29.33 6.82 -39.68
N VAL A 10 29.11 7.93 -38.99
CA VAL A 10 29.22 9.29 -39.55
C VAL A 10 30.25 10.08 -38.77
N GLY A 11 31.26 10.63 -39.46
CA GLY A 11 32.39 11.33 -38.84
C GLY A 11 32.77 12.57 -39.62
N ILE A 12 32.71 13.74 -38.98
CA ILE A 12 32.96 15.02 -39.67
C ILE A 12 34.04 15.82 -38.93
N ASN A 13 35.18 16.00 -39.59
CA ASN A 13 36.30 16.82 -39.16
C ASN A 13 36.37 18.12 -39.95
N ASP A 14 36.34 18.02 -41.28
CA ASP A 14 36.66 19.11 -42.22
C ASP A 14 35.44 19.95 -42.59
N TYR A 15 34.75 20.50 -41.58
CA TYR A 15 33.62 21.39 -41.80
C TYR A 15 34.01 22.65 -42.61
N PRO A 16 33.05 23.27 -43.33
CA PRO A 16 33.24 24.58 -43.93
C PRO A 16 33.77 25.62 -42.92
N SER A 17 34.54 26.59 -43.41
CA SER A 17 35.37 27.50 -42.60
C SER A 17 34.62 28.29 -41.51
N HIS A 18 33.30 28.41 -41.60
CA HIS A 18 32.45 29.14 -40.67
C HIS A 18 31.89 28.29 -39.50
N VAL A 19 32.01 26.96 -39.55
CA VAL A 19 31.51 26.04 -38.50
C VAL A 19 32.58 25.71 -37.46
N GLY A 20 33.85 25.73 -37.86
CA GLY A 20 34.99 25.31 -37.05
C GLY A 20 35.39 23.87 -37.35
N ARG A 21 36.70 23.62 -37.49
CA ARG A 21 37.26 22.30 -37.79
C ARG A 21 37.40 21.44 -36.54
N LEU A 22 37.12 20.14 -36.65
CA LEU A 22 37.43 19.10 -35.66
C LEU A 22 38.55 18.18 -36.19
N TYR A 23 39.13 17.37 -35.30
CA TYR A 23 40.26 16.49 -35.68
C TYR A 23 40.06 15.03 -35.32
N GLY A 24 39.14 14.70 -34.40
CA GLY A 24 38.99 13.34 -33.88
C GLY A 24 37.78 12.55 -34.36
N CYS A 25 36.81 13.18 -35.04
CA CYS A 25 35.57 12.52 -35.42
C CYS A 25 35.78 11.39 -36.42
N VAL A 26 36.62 11.61 -37.45
CA VAL A 26 36.96 10.56 -38.43
C VAL A 26 37.74 9.41 -37.77
N ASN A 27 38.62 9.73 -36.82
CA ASN A 27 39.39 8.71 -36.08
C ASN A 27 38.50 7.84 -35.19
N ASP A 28 37.48 8.44 -34.56
CA ASP A 28 36.52 7.72 -33.72
C ASP A 28 35.67 6.74 -34.54
N VAL A 29 35.20 7.17 -35.72
CA VAL A 29 34.47 6.32 -36.66
C VAL A 29 35.34 5.17 -37.14
N GLN A 30 36.61 5.43 -37.48
CA GLN A 30 37.52 4.38 -37.92
C GLN A 30 37.77 3.34 -36.82
N HIS A 31 38.05 3.76 -35.58
CA HIS A 31 38.27 2.79 -34.50
C HIS A 31 37.02 1.99 -34.15
N PHE A 32 35.84 2.61 -34.21
CA PHE A 32 34.61 1.87 -33.98
C PHE A 32 34.33 0.87 -35.10
N SER A 33 34.64 1.23 -36.36
CA SER A 33 34.60 0.30 -37.49
C SER A 33 35.56 -0.87 -37.31
N ASP A 34 36.81 -0.60 -36.92
CA ASP A 34 37.83 -1.63 -36.66
C ASP A 34 37.39 -2.56 -35.52
N TYR A 35 36.88 -2.00 -34.43
CA TYR A 35 36.33 -2.77 -33.31
C TYR A 35 35.21 -3.73 -33.78
N LEU A 36 34.28 -3.25 -34.61
CA LEU A 36 33.22 -4.11 -35.16
C LEU A 36 33.80 -5.24 -36.01
N LEU A 37 34.74 -4.93 -36.91
CA LEU A 37 35.39 -5.89 -37.81
C LEU A 37 36.24 -6.94 -37.11
N ASP A 38 36.75 -6.61 -35.92
CA ASP A 38 37.62 -7.49 -35.14
C ASP A 38 36.84 -8.37 -34.15
N ASN A 39 35.66 -7.93 -33.71
CA ASN A 39 34.89 -8.61 -32.66
C ASN A 39 33.63 -9.35 -33.15
N TYR A 40 33.17 -9.08 -34.38
CA TYR A 40 31.99 -9.72 -34.97
C TYR A 40 32.32 -10.44 -36.29
N ASP A 41 31.49 -11.41 -36.67
CA ASP A 41 31.67 -12.15 -37.93
C ASP A 41 31.48 -11.22 -39.13
N ARG A 42 32.54 -11.06 -39.93
CA ARG A 42 32.58 -10.17 -41.09
C ARG A 42 31.53 -10.50 -42.14
N ASN A 43 31.05 -11.73 -42.23
CA ASN A 43 30.00 -12.10 -43.18
C ASN A 43 28.61 -11.56 -42.77
N ARG A 44 28.47 -11.13 -41.52
CA ARG A 44 27.23 -10.59 -40.93
C ARG A 44 27.28 -9.08 -40.72
N LEU A 45 28.42 -8.44 -41.02
CA LEU A 45 28.64 -7.01 -40.83
C LEU A 45 28.40 -6.26 -42.14
N HIS A 46 27.44 -5.33 -42.12
CA HIS A 46 27.18 -4.39 -43.21
C HIS A 46 27.48 -2.98 -42.69
N ILE A 47 28.71 -2.50 -42.88
CA ILE A 47 29.17 -1.19 -42.39
C ILE A 47 29.18 -0.19 -43.54
N GLU A 48 28.47 0.93 -43.36
CA GLU A 48 28.55 2.10 -44.23
C GLU A 48 29.08 3.31 -43.45
N THR A 49 29.99 4.06 -44.08
CA THR A 49 30.64 5.22 -43.47
C THR A 49 30.40 6.48 -44.29
N LEU A 50 30.00 7.58 -43.65
CA LEU A 50 29.93 8.91 -44.26
C LEU A 50 30.94 9.82 -43.56
N LEU A 51 31.94 10.29 -44.31
CA LEU A 51 33.04 11.08 -43.77
C LEU A 51 33.08 12.47 -44.41
N ASP A 52 33.31 13.50 -43.60
CA ASP A 52 33.53 14.88 -44.06
C ASP A 52 32.49 15.33 -45.11
N ALA A 53 32.94 15.65 -46.35
CA ALA A 53 32.09 16.16 -47.43
C ALA A 53 30.99 15.19 -47.87
N ASP A 54 31.14 13.88 -47.59
CA ASP A 54 30.13 12.88 -47.90
C ASP A 54 29.00 12.84 -46.84
N ALA A 55 29.24 13.38 -45.65
CA ALA A 55 28.27 13.44 -44.55
C ALA A 55 27.33 14.66 -44.67
N THR A 56 26.72 14.83 -45.85
CA THR A 56 25.63 15.80 -46.04
C THR A 56 24.35 15.33 -45.36
N ARG A 57 23.47 16.27 -45.01
CA ARG A 57 22.18 15.93 -44.38
C ARG A 57 21.37 14.95 -45.23
N GLU A 58 21.38 15.14 -46.54
CA GLU A 58 20.66 14.30 -47.51
C GLU A 58 21.24 12.88 -47.55
N ASN A 59 22.57 12.74 -47.56
CA ASN A 59 23.23 11.44 -47.57
C ASN A 59 22.99 10.69 -46.25
N VAL A 60 23.01 11.39 -45.10
CA VAL A 60 22.71 10.77 -43.80
C VAL A 60 21.29 10.21 -43.80
N ILE A 61 20.29 10.99 -44.24
CA ILE A 61 18.88 10.57 -44.34
C ILE A 61 18.74 9.38 -45.31
N GLU A 62 19.38 9.45 -46.48
CA GLU A 62 19.33 8.39 -47.49
C GLU A 62 19.91 7.08 -46.98
N ARG A 63 21.09 7.10 -46.33
CA ARG A 63 21.68 5.90 -45.73
C ARG A 63 20.88 5.37 -44.55
N PHE A 64 20.28 6.25 -43.74
CA PHE A 64 19.40 5.80 -42.68
C PHE A 64 18.26 4.91 -43.22
N ARG A 65 17.62 5.35 -44.31
CA ARG A 65 16.52 4.63 -44.95
C ARG A 65 16.97 3.41 -45.75
N ALA A 66 17.97 3.56 -46.61
CA ALA A 66 18.39 2.53 -47.55
C ALA A 66 19.26 1.42 -46.92
N HIS A 67 20.00 1.75 -45.85
CA HIS A 67 20.90 0.83 -45.18
C HIS A 67 20.32 0.31 -43.87
N LEU A 68 20.09 1.17 -42.87
CA LEU A 68 19.54 0.73 -41.57
C LEU A 68 18.10 0.22 -41.69
N GLY A 69 17.32 0.73 -42.64
CA GLY A 69 15.95 0.27 -42.92
C GLY A 69 15.85 -1.17 -43.46
N ARG A 70 16.97 -1.84 -43.76
CA ARG A 70 17.00 -3.24 -44.21
C ARG A 70 16.93 -4.25 -43.08
N ALA A 71 17.18 -3.83 -41.84
CA ALA A 71 17.21 -4.73 -40.69
C ALA A 71 15.81 -5.24 -40.31
N ASP A 72 15.74 -6.51 -39.91
CA ASP A 72 14.52 -7.18 -39.43
C ASP A 72 14.59 -7.49 -37.90
N LYS A 73 13.57 -8.17 -37.36
CA LYS A 73 13.32 -8.40 -35.93
C LYS A 73 14.49 -9.01 -35.14
N ASP A 74 15.37 -9.75 -35.82
CA ASP A 74 16.52 -10.40 -35.21
C ASP A 74 17.84 -9.66 -35.48
N ASP A 75 17.86 -8.64 -36.35
CA ASP A 75 19.07 -7.93 -36.74
C ASP A 75 19.44 -6.80 -35.76
N VAL A 76 20.67 -6.32 -35.87
CA VAL A 76 21.22 -5.24 -35.07
C VAL A 76 21.45 -4.02 -35.96
N CYS A 77 20.94 -2.87 -35.56
CA CYS A 77 21.23 -1.58 -36.17
C CYS A 77 22.09 -0.73 -35.25
N VAL A 78 23.18 -0.18 -35.78
CA VAL A 78 24.03 0.77 -35.05
C VAL A 78 24.15 2.05 -35.86
N PHE A 79 23.77 3.18 -35.26
CA PHE A 79 24.03 4.49 -35.81
C PHE A 79 25.03 5.23 -34.92
N GLN A 80 26.21 5.54 -35.45
CA GLN A 80 27.21 6.35 -34.76
C GLN A 80 27.35 7.70 -35.46
N TYR A 81 27.31 8.78 -34.69
CA TYR A 81 27.63 10.11 -35.18
C TYR A 81 28.71 10.76 -34.30
N CYS A 82 29.80 11.19 -34.93
CA CYS A 82 30.89 11.96 -34.32
C CYS A 82 31.03 13.28 -35.10
N GLY A 83 30.79 14.41 -34.44
CA GLY A 83 30.80 15.71 -35.11
C GLY A 83 30.33 16.83 -34.21
N HIS A 84 30.05 18.00 -34.79
CA HIS A 84 29.43 19.11 -34.09
C HIS A 84 27.94 18.83 -33.81
N GLY A 85 27.49 19.23 -32.62
CA GLY A 85 26.09 19.49 -32.33
C GLY A 85 25.82 20.99 -32.17
N ALA A 86 24.58 21.40 -32.42
CA ALA A 86 24.11 22.78 -32.27
C ALA A 86 22.62 22.81 -31.94
N ARG A 87 22.13 24.00 -31.54
CA ARG A 87 20.70 24.27 -31.33
C ARG A 87 20.15 25.19 -32.41
N SER A 88 18.93 24.92 -32.87
CA SER A 88 18.18 25.80 -33.77
C SER A 88 16.80 26.10 -33.20
N LYS A 89 16.25 27.31 -33.43
CA LYS A 89 14.88 27.60 -32.99
C LYS A 89 13.88 26.70 -33.72
N SER A 90 13.07 25.97 -32.94
CA SER A 90 12.10 25.01 -33.47
C SER A 90 10.90 25.71 -34.12
N ALA A 91 10.14 24.98 -34.95
CA ALA A 91 8.83 25.43 -35.38
C ALA A 91 7.90 25.73 -34.20
N VAL A 92 7.00 26.69 -34.36
CA VAL A 92 6.07 27.16 -33.31
C VAL A 92 5.18 26.02 -32.82
N GLU A 93 4.78 25.13 -33.74
CA GLU A 93 3.90 24.00 -33.49
C GLU A 93 4.51 22.97 -32.54
N PHE A 94 5.84 22.91 -32.44
CA PHE A 94 6.55 22.04 -31.49
C PHE A 94 6.65 22.63 -30.09
N ARG A 95 6.30 23.91 -29.88
CA ARG A 95 6.35 24.53 -28.53
C ARG A 95 5.39 23.87 -27.53
N LYS A 96 4.37 23.18 -28.03
CA LYS A 96 3.46 22.36 -27.18
C LYS A 96 4.14 21.11 -26.61
N PHE A 97 5.25 20.65 -27.21
CA PHE A 97 6.07 19.54 -26.73
C PHE A 97 7.30 20.02 -25.98
N TYR A 98 7.92 21.10 -26.45
CA TYR A 98 9.13 21.68 -25.90
C TYR A 98 8.97 23.20 -25.75
N PRO A 99 8.53 23.69 -24.57
CA PRO A 99 8.22 25.10 -24.36
C PRO A 99 9.40 26.07 -24.51
N ASP A 100 10.64 25.57 -24.45
CA ASP A 100 11.85 26.37 -24.69
C ASP A 100 12.03 26.75 -26.18
N GLY A 101 11.35 26.01 -27.07
CA GLY A 101 11.25 26.28 -28.51
C GLY A 101 12.58 26.11 -29.23
N TRP A 102 13.35 25.07 -28.90
CA TRP A 102 14.61 24.74 -29.55
C TRP A 102 14.64 23.28 -30.01
N ASP A 103 15.27 23.06 -31.16
CA ASP A 103 15.71 21.74 -31.61
C ASP A 103 17.17 21.54 -31.22
N GLU A 104 17.49 20.33 -30.78
CA GLU A 104 18.87 19.85 -30.79
C GLU A 104 19.16 19.22 -32.16
N GLY A 105 20.29 19.56 -32.77
CA GLY A 105 20.60 19.15 -34.13
C GLY A 105 22.00 18.56 -34.30
N LEU A 106 22.10 17.52 -35.13
CA LEU A 106 23.36 17.02 -35.66
C LEU A 106 23.77 17.91 -36.84
N VAL A 107 24.94 18.55 -36.73
CA VAL A 107 25.46 19.46 -37.76
C VAL A 107 26.16 18.63 -38.84
N CYS A 108 25.44 18.37 -39.93
CA CYS A 108 25.98 17.72 -41.12
C CYS A 108 26.92 18.67 -41.87
N TYR A 109 27.67 18.16 -42.84
CA TYR A 109 28.68 18.94 -43.57
C TYR A 109 28.12 20.22 -44.20
N ASN A 110 26.94 20.12 -44.82
CA ASN A 110 26.24 21.21 -45.50
C ASN A 110 25.20 21.94 -44.63
N SER A 111 25.10 21.64 -43.33
CA SER A 111 24.04 22.19 -42.45
C SER A 111 24.03 23.72 -42.33
N ARG A 112 25.06 24.40 -42.81
CA ARG A 112 25.18 25.86 -42.81
C ARG A 112 25.19 26.48 -44.21
N ASP A 113 25.03 25.67 -45.26
CA ASP A 113 24.83 26.16 -46.61
C ASP A 113 23.44 26.80 -46.76
N PRO A 114 23.26 27.80 -47.65
CA PRO A 114 21.96 28.44 -47.86
C PRO A 114 20.85 27.45 -48.18
N GLY A 115 19.79 27.44 -47.36
CA GLY A 115 18.64 26.55 -47.53
C GLY A 115 18.79 25.16 -46.89
N CYS A 116 19.95 24.84 -46.31
CA CYS A 116 20.17 23.62 -45.55
C CYS A 116 19.94 23.86 -44.04
N THR A 117 19.64 22.79 -43.30
CA THR A 117 19.37 22.82 -41.86
C THR A 117 20.16 21.75 -41.13
N ASP A 118 20.20 21.81 -39.80
CA ASP A 118 20.69 20.70 -38.99
C ASP A 118 19.71 19.51 -39.10
N LEU A 119 20.22 18.29 -38.95
CA LEU A 119 19.34 17.14 -38.74
C LEU A 119 18.81 17.20 -37.31
N ALA A 120 17.58 17.69 -37.15
CA ALA A 120 16.98 17.91 -35.83
C ALA A 120 16.59 16.59 -35.16
N ASP A 121 16.57 16.60 -33.83
CA ASP A 121 16.09 15.52 -32.96
C ASP A 121 14.74 14.94 -33.40
N LYS A 122 13.80 15.80 -33.80
CA LYS A 122 12.47 15.44 -34.33
C LYS A 122 12.55 14.66 -35.63
N GLU A 123 13.45 15.06 -36.53
CA GLU A 123 13.66 14.36 -37.81
C GLU A 123 14.31 13.00 -37.58
N LEU A 124 15.30 12.95 -36.68
CA LEU A 124 15.94 11.71 -36.27
C LEU A 124 14.93 10.76 -35.59
N ALA A 125 14.01 11.27 -34.78
CA ALA A 125 12.97 10.47 -34.17
C ALA A 125 12.11 9.75 -35.21
N VAL A 126 11.75 10.43 -36.32
CA VAL A 126 11.04 9.83 -37.44
C VAL A 126 11.88 8.75 -38.12
N LEU A 127 13.15 9.03 -38.43
CA LEU A 127 14.05 8.07 -39.05
C LEU A 127 14.25 6.81 -38.19
N LEU A 128 14.42 6.97 -36.88
CA LEU A 128 14.52 5.87 -35.92
C LEU A 128 13.22 5.06 -35.86
N ALA A 129 12.06 5.71 -35.96
CA ALA A 129 10.76 5.04 -36.01
C ALA A 129 10.55 4.24 -37.31
N GLU A 130 11.02 4.75 -38.44
CA GLU A 130 11.01 4.04 -39.72
C GLU A 130 11.81 2.72 -39.62
N VAL A 131 13.02 2.75 -39.04
CA VAL A 131 13.85 1.56 -38.82
C VAL A 131 13.25 0.62 -37.78
N ALA A 132 12.77 1.16 -36.66
CA ALA A 132 12.23 0.35 -35.57
C ALA A 132 10.91 -0.35 -35.90
N LYS A 133 10.25 0.00 -37.01
CA LYS A 133 9.05 -0.69 -37.49
C LYS A 133 9.28 -2.20 -37.66
N ASN A 134 10.48 -2.61 -38.05
CA ASN A 134 10.83 -4.02 -38.20
C ASN A 134 11.33 -4.66 -36.89
N SER A 135 11.31 -3.91 -35.77
CA SER A 135 11.74 -4.36 -34.44
C SER A 135 13.19 -4.88 -34.32
N PRO A 136 14.23 -4.32 -34.99
CA PRO A 136 15.62 -4.71 -34.77
C PRO A 136 16.12 -4.31 -33.36
N HIS A 137 17.31 -4.77 -33.00
CA HIS A 137 18.10 -4.25 -31.88
C HIS A 137 18.81 -2.96 -32.30
N LEU A 138 18.28 -1.81 -31.89
CA LEU A 138 18.76 -0.50 -32.35
C LEU A 138 19.59 0.22 -31.28
N ALA A 139 20.84 0.54 -31.61
CA ALA A 139 21.77 1.31 -30.77
C ALA A 139 22.21 2.60 -31.50
N VAL A 140 22.12 3.73 -30.80
CA VAL A 140 22.50 5.05 -31.30
C VAL A 140 23.63 5.58 -30.43
N ILE A 141 24.72 6.03 -31.04
CA ILE A 141 25.93 6.48 -30.35
C ILE A 141 26.28 7.88 -30.83
N PHE A 142 26.22 8.86 -29.92
CA PHE A 142 26.51 10.27 -30.21
C PHE A 142 27.75 10.74 -29.48
N ASP A 143 28.77 11.12 -30.24
CA ASP A 143 29.96 11.81 -29.75
C ASP A 143 29.99 13.25 -30.25
N CYS A 144 29.04 14.05 -29.72
CA CYS A 144 28.84 15.46 -30.01
C CYS A 144 28.29 16.20 -28.77
N CYS A 145 28.35 17.54 -28.76
CA CYS A 145 27.75 18.36 -27.69
C CYS A 145 26.25 18.59 -27.92
N HIS A 146 25.49 18.78 -26.84
CA HIS A 146 24.04 19.13 -26.86
C HIS A 146 23.74 20.50 -26.21
N SER A 147 24.76 21.32 -25.92
CA SER A 147 24.60 22.57 -25.14
C SER A 147 24.54 23.82 -26.01
N GLY A 148 23.93 24.87 -25.46
CA GLY A 148 23.96 26.25 -25.93
C GLY A 148 24.76 27.13 -24.98
N SER A 149 25.98 27.54 -25.34
CA SER A 149 26.73 28.58 -24.63
C SER A 149 27.92 29.07 -25.45
N ALA A 150 27.84 30.31 -25.92
CA ALA A 150 28.95 31.03 -26.50
C ALA A 150 29.88 31.55 -25.39
N THR A 151 30.93 30.80 -25.04
CA THR A 151 32.05 31.34 -24.24
C THR A 151 33.39 30.92 -24.83
N ARG A 152 33.84 31.71 -25.83
CA ARG A 152 35.16 31.59 -26.51
C ARG A 152 36.38 31.85 -25.61
N SER A 153 36.21 32.17 -24.32
CA SER A 153 37.29 32.74 -23.50
C SER A 153 37.98 31.77 -22.52
N ALA A 154 37.47 30.55 -22.32
CA ALA A 154 38.06 29.56 -21.40
C ALA A 154 38.70 28.34 -22.11
N ASP A 155 38.34 28.09 -23.37
CA ASP A 155 38.75 26.90 -24.13
C ASP A 155 40.24 26.95 -24.56
N ASP A 156 40.89 28.12 -24.57
CA ASP A 156 42.32 28.28 -24.92
C ASP A 156 43.28 27.82 -23.81
N PHE A 157 42.80 27.58 -22.58
CA PHE A 157 43.64 27.16 -21.44
C PHE A 157 43.68 25.64 -21.24
N THR A 158 42.79 24.86 -21.85
CA THR A 158 42.60 23.43 -21.52
C THR A 158 43.17 22.45 -22.55
N GLN A 159 43.65 22.90 -23.71
CA GLN A 159 44.12 22.06 -24.84
C GLN A 159 43.07 21.10 -25.45
N PHE A 160 41.87 20.99 -24.89
CA PHE A 160 40.76 20.19 -25.43
C PHE A 160 39.89 21.01 -26.40
N ARG A 161 39.38 20.37 -27.45
CA ARG A 161 38.46 20.99 -28.42
C ARG A 161 37.02 20.51 -28.19
N ALA A 162 36.07 21.42 -28.05
CA ALA A 162 34.66 21.06 -27.87
C ALA A 162 34.00 20.70 -29.20
N ARG A 163 33.19 19.62 -29.21
CA ARG A 163 32.40 19.18 -30.37
C ARG A 163 31.07 19.95 -30.52
N GLN A 164 31.18 21.27 -30.58
CA GLN A 164 30.05 22.22 -30.64
C GLN A 164 30.30 23.36 -31.62
N THR A 165 29.25 23.84 -32.30
CA THR A 165 29.31 25.07 -33.13
C THR A 165 28.21 26.07 -32.75
N HIS A 166 28.09 27.19 -33.48
CA HIS A 166 27.14 28.26 -33.18
C HIS A 166 25.68 27.84 -33.38
N GLU A 167 24.79 28.43 -32.58
CA GLU A 167 23.34 28.23 -32.65
C GLU A 167 22.71 28.97 -33.84
N ILE A 168 21.50 28.53 -34.23
CA ILE A 168 20.64 29.22 -35.21
C ILE A 168 19.43 29.79 -34.46
N PRO A 169 19.38 31.11 -34.21
CA PRO A 169 18.28 31.73 -33.46
C PRO A 169 17.03 32.01 -34.32
N HIS A 170 17.05 31.63 -35.60
CA HIS A 170 15.93 31.83 -36.52
C HIS A 170 14.95 30.66 -36.46
N GLU A 171 13.67 30.98 -36.30
CA GLU A 171 12.59 29.98 -36.24
C GLU A 171 12.53 29.15 -37.52
N ARG A 172 12.59 27.83 -37.35
CA ARG A 172 12.53 26.85 -38.43
C ARG A 172 11.06 26.64 -38.85
N PRO A 173 10.73 26.69 -40.14
CA PRO A 173 9.37 26.42 -40.60
C PRO A 173 9.05 24.91 -40.53
N LEU A 174 7.80 24.56 -40.22
CA LEU A 174 7.37 23.16 -40.01
C LEU A 174 7.55 22.29 -41.26
N GLU A 175 7.35 22.85 -42.45
CA GLU A 175 7.56 22.16 -43.73
C GLU A 175 9.01 21.73 -43.99
N SER A 176 9.98 22.29 -43.26
CA SER A 176 11.39 21.95 -43.44
C SER A 176 11.83 20.68 -42.71
N TYR A 177 10.98 20.09 -41.86
CA TYR A 177 11.30 18.87 -41.12
C TYR A 177 11.02 17.64 -42.00
N LEU A 178 12.08 16.91 -42.35
CA LEU A 178 12.08 15.65 -43.09
C LEU A 178 11.15 15.67 -44.33
N ASP A 179 11.38 16.62 -45.23
CA ASP A 179 10.62 16.81 -46.48
C ASP A 179 9.11 17.04 -46.28
N GLY A 180 8.74 17.66 -45.15
CA GLY A 180 7.36 18.04 -44.84
C GLY A 180 6.58 16.97 -44.07
N PHE A 181 7.23 15.95 -43.52
CA PHE A 181 6.58 14.87 -42.76
C PHE A 181 5.53 15.39 -41.76
N TYR A 182 5.90 16.38 -40.96
CA TYR A 182 5.04 16.91 -39.90
C TYR A 182 3.92 17.83 -40.38
N ILE A 183 4.14 18.61 -41.45
CA ILE A 183 3.07 19.41 -42.06
C ILE A 183 2.07 18.50 -42.78
N ASP A 184 2.53 17.39 -43.35
CA ASP A 184 1.67 16.39 -43.99
C ASP A 184 0.73 15.68 -43.00
N LEU A 185 1.17 15.43 -41.76
CA LEU A 185 0.30 14.91 -40.70
C LEU A 185 -0.85 15.89 -40.40
N LEU A 186 -0.52 17.17 -40.24
CA LEU A 186 -1.53 18.21 -40.01
C LEU A 186 -2.49 18.35 -41.19
N ASN A 187 -1.97 18.30 -42.43
CA ASN A 187 -2.79 18.34 -43.64
C ASN A 187 -3.75 17.13 -43.76
N LYS A 188 -3.40 15.98 -43.17
CA LYS A 188 -4.25 14.78 -43.09
C LYS A 188 -5.26 14.82 -41.94
N GLY A 189 -5.22 15.86 -41.09
CA GLY A 189 -6.07 15.96 -39.90
C GLY A 189 -5.59 15.10 -38.73
N GLU A 190 -4.36 14.60 -38.77
CA GLU A 190 -3.75 13.81 -37.69
C GLU A 190 -3.13 14.74 -36.62
N SER A 191 -3.00 14.25 -35.38
CA SER A 191 -2.27 14.95 -34.33
C SER A 191 -0.79 15.06 -34.72
N LEU A 192 -0.24 16.27 -34.68
CA LEU A 192 1.20 16.45 -34.73
C LEU A 192 1.79 15.76 -33.50
N GLU A 193 2.46 14.62 -33.68
CA GLU A 193 3.10 13.79 -32.65
C GLU A 193 4.56 13.47 -33.04
N ILE A 194 5.46 13.42 -32.05
CA ILE A 194 6.86 13.04 -32.27
C ILE A 194 6.99 11.54 -31.95
N PRO A 195 7.40 10.70 -32.92
CA PRO A 195 7.41 9.26 -32.72
C PRO A 195 8.53 8.84 -31.76
N VAL A 196 8.29 7.78 -30.99
CA VAL A 196 9.28 7.19 -30.06
C VAL A 196 9.43 5.70 -30.36
N SER A 197 10.67 5.25 -30.59
CA SER A 197 11.00 3.89 -30.99
C SER A 197 11.82 3.12 -29.95
N ARG A 198 11.85 1.78 -30.03
CA ARG A 198 12.67 0.93 -29.15
C ARG A 198 14.14 0.97 -29.54
N HIS A 199 14.95 1.68 -28.77
CA HIS A 199 16.40 1.79 -28.99
C HIS A 199 17.13 2.15 -27.70
N ILE A 200 18.46 2.11 -27.74
CA ILE A 200 19.34 2.69 -26.71
C ILE A 200 20.17 3.83 -27.31
N LEU A 201 20.28 4.92 -26.57
CA LEU A 201 21.13 6.07 -26.88
C LEU A 201 22.34 6.08 -25.93
N LEU A 202 23.53 6.18 -26.51
CA LEU A 202 24.81 6.33 -25.84
C LEU A 202 25.39 7.70 -26.23
N ALA A 203 25.18 8.72 -25.41
CA ALA A 203 25.64 10.08 -25.68
C ALA A 203 26.90 10.43 -24.86
N ALA A 204 27.80 11.21 -25.47
CA ALA A 204 29.10 11.55 -24.90
C ALA A 204 29.03 12.46 -23.69
N CYS A 205 28.02 13.32 -23.60
CA CYS A 205 27.85 14.24 -22.50
C CYS A 205 26.37 14.61 -22.28
N GLU A 206 26.09 15.07 -21.07
CA GLU A 206 24.80 15.64 -20.68
C GLU A 206 24.49 16.97 -21.40
N ARG A 207 23.21 17.36 -21.51
CA ARG A 207 22.75 18.55 -22.27
C ARG A 207 23.44 19.87 -21.95
N VAL A 208 23.93 20.04 -20.72
CA VAL A 208 24.62 21.27 -20.27
C VAL A 208 26.15 21.17 -20.31
N GLN A 209 26.68 20.05 -20.79
CA GLN A 209 28.09 19.75 -20.84
C GLN A 209 28.63 19.82 -22.28
N LYS A 210 29.95 19.71 -22.37
CA LYS A 210 30.67 19.63 -23.64
C LYS A 210 31.28 18.23 -23.77
N ALA A 211 31.16 17.65 -24.96
CA ALA A 211 31.97 16.53 -25.42
C ALA A 211 33.30 17.06 -25.96
N TRP A 212 34.41 16.44 -25.54
CA TRP A 212 35.76 16.93 -25.83
C TRP A 212 36.54 15.99 -26.76
N GLU A 213 37.38 16.60 -27.61
CA GLU A 213 38.47 15.93 -28.31
C GLU A 213 39.77 16.06 -27.51
N GLY A 214 40.40 14.92 -27.23
CA GLY A 214 41.70 14.85 -26.58
C GLY A 214 42.85 15.26 -27.49
N ASN A 215 44.03 15.42 -26.89
CA ASN A 215 45.29 15.74 -27.59
C ASN A 215 45.72 14.66 -28.60
N ASP A 216 45.18 13.45 -28.48
CA ASP A 216 45.38 12.32 -29.39
C ASP A 216 44.50 12.39 -30.64
N HIS A 217 43.77 13.50 -30.83
CA HIS A 217 42.78 13.66 -31.89
C HIS A 217 41.74 12.54 -31.87
N ARG A 218 41.17 12.27 -30.69
CA ARG A 218 40.04 11.33 -30.52
C ARG A 218 39.01 11.90 -29.56
N GLY A 219 37.76 11.47 -29.69
CA GLY A 219 36.71 11.80 -28.74
C GLY A 219 36.96 11.11 -27.41
N VAL A 220 36.90 11.86 -26.30
CA VAL A 220 37.09 11.31 -24.95
C VAL A 220 36.06 10.22 -24.66
N PHE A 221 34.83 10.35 -25.18
CA PHE A 221 33.78 9.35 -25.01
C PHE A 221 34.04 8.10 -25.83
N THR A 222 34.11 8.20 -27.17
CA THR A 222 34.27 7.03 -28.04
C THR A 222 35.53 6.25 -27.70
N SER A 223 36.65 6.91 -27.42
CA SER A 223 37.89 6.24 -27.01
C SER A 223 37.75 5.47 -25.71
N THR A 224 37.04 6.04 -24.73
CA THR A 224 36.80 5.40 -23.44
C THR A 224 35.80 4.25 -23.56
N LEU A 225 34.76 4.41 -24.38
CA LEU A 225 33.78 3.37 -24.67
C LEU A 225 34.47 2.14 -25.27
N LEU A 226 35.31 2.35 -26.29
CA LEU A 226 36.06 1.29 -26.97
C LEU A 226 37.05 0.59 -26.04
N GLU A 227 37.78 1.33 -25.21
CA GLU A 227 38.71 0.74 -24.24
C GLU A 227 38.00 -0.17 -23.22
N VAL A 228 36.82 0.22 -22.73
CA VAL A 228 36.03 -0.61 -21.83
C VAL A 228 35.52 -1.87 -22.55
N LEU A 229 35.10 -1.74 -23.80
CA LEU A 229 34.65 -2.86 -24.63
C LEU A 229 35.79 -3.85 -24.91
N GLU A 230 36.98 -3.36 -25.27
CA GLU A 230 38.17 -4.19 -25.51
C GLU A 230 38.62 -4.94 -24.25
N GLN A 231 38.54 -4.32 -23.07
CA GLN A 231 38.87 -4.95 -21.80
C GLN A 231 37.86 -6.01 -21.35
N SER A 232 36.58 -5.83 -21.72
CA SER A 232 35.47 -6.67 -21.23
C SER A 232 35.04 -7.75 -22.24
N GLY A 233 35.48 -7.66 -23.50
CA GLY A 233 35.03 -8.50 -24.60
C GLY A 233 33.57 -8.24 -25.01
N THR A 234 33.03 -9.08 -25.90
CA THR A 234 31.66 -8.91 -26.44
C THR A 234 30.53 -9.32 -25.49
N ARG A 235 30.84 -9.77 -24.27
CA ARG A 235 29.87 -10.22 -23.26
C ARG A 235 29.75 -9.25 -22.09
N ILE A 236 29.50 -7.98 -22.41
CA ILE A 236 29.22 -6.93 -21.42
C ILE A 236 27.84 -6.36 -21.65
N SER A 237 27.02 -6.27 -20.60
CA SER A 237 25.71 -5.64 -20.69
C SER A 237 25.82 -4.13 -20.91
N TYR A 238 24.83 -3.50 -21.54
CA TYR A 238 24.80 -2.03 -21.68
C TYR A 238 24.85 -1.31 -20.32
N ALA A 239 24.22 -1.86 -19.29
CA ALA A 239 24.24 -1.31 -17.94
C ALA A 239 25.65 -1.35 -17.31
N ASP A 240 26.38 -2.45 -17.46
CA ASP A 240 27.75 -2.57 -16.95
C ASP A 240 28.73 -1.71 -17.78
N LEU A 241 28.56 -1.71 -19.11
CA LEU A 241 29.29 -0.84 -20.02
C LEU A 241 29.14 0.62 -19.62
N PHE A 242 27.91 1.05 -19.29
CA PHE A 242 27.65 2.40 -18.82
C PHE A 242 28.40 2.74 -17.54
N VAL A 243 28.31 1.89 -16.52
CA VAL A 243 28.95 2.13 -15.21
C VAL A 243 30.45 2.32 -15.37
N ARG A 244 31.10 1.43 -16.12
CA ARG A 244 32.55 1.45 -16.38
C ARG A 244 32.95 2.65 -17.23
N CYS A 245 32.26 2.88 -18.34
CA CYS A 245 32.53 4.00 -19.25
C CYS A 245 32.35 5.34 -18.53
N ARG A 246 31.27 5.51 -17.75
CA ARG A 246 30.99 6.73 -16.98
C ARG A 246 32.09 7.03 -15.96
N ALA A 247 32.56 6.00 -15.23
CA ALA A 247 33.64 6.16 -14.26
C ALA A 247 34.96 6.60 -14.93
N MET A 248 35.30 6.02 -16.08
CA MET A 248 36.53 6.34 -16.82
C MET A 248 36.48 7.71 -17.50
N VAL A 249 35.35 8.09 -18.12
CA VAL A 249 35.20 9.43 -18.74
C VAL A 249 35.34 10.52 -17.68
N ARG A 250 34.71 10.37 -16.50
CA ARG A 250 34.83 11.32 -15.40
C ARG A 250 36.26 11.49 -14.87
N LYS A 251 37.11 10.46 -15.00
CA LYS A 251 38.54 10.54 -14.64
C LYS A 251 39.36 11.30 -15.68
N ARG A 252 38.95 11.27 -16.95
CA ARG A 252 39.67 11.88 -18.09
C ARG A 252 39.26 13.32 -18.35
N ALA A 253 37.98 13.63 -18.14
CA ALA A 253 37.41 14.95 -18.35
C ALA A 253 36.45 15.29 -17.20
N ASP A 254 36.90 16.18 -16.31
CA ASP A 254 36.18 16.57 -15.08
C ASP A 254 34.76 17.10 -15.35
N ASN A 255 34.45 17.54 -16.59
CA ASN A 255 33.15 18.11 -17.02
C ASN A 255 32.45 17.37 -18.17
N GLN A 256 32.74 16.08 -18.35
CA GLN A 256 32.02 15.23 -19.30
C GLN A 256 31.41 14.02 -18.57
N ASN A 257 30.10 13.84 -18.67
CA ASN A 257 29.38 12.70 -18.11
C ASN A 257 28.56 12.02 -19.21
N PRO A 258 28.91 10.81 -19.64
CA PRO A 258 28.15 10.14 -20.69
C PRO A 258 26.74 9.80 -20.21
N GLN A 259 25.80 9.74 -21.15
CA GLN A 259 24.41 9.34 -20.91
C GLN A 259 24.12 8.03 -21.64
N PHE A 260 23.53 7.06 -20.93
CA PHE A 260 23.01 5.84 -21.53
C PHE A 260 21.52 5.81 -21.24
N GLU A 261 20.72 6.03 -22.28
CA GLU A 261 19.28 6.21 -22.16
C GLU A 261 18.58 5.16 -23.01
N THR A 262 17.59 4.50 -22.42
CA THR A 262 16.82 3.49 -23.14
C THR A 262 15.50 4.09 -23.59
N TYR A 263 14.93 3.63 -24.69
CA TYR A 263 13.61 4.04 -25.17
C TYR A 263 12.73 2.82 -25.46
N LYS A 264 11.41 2.94 -25.20
CA LYS A 264 10.40 1.85 -25.35
C LYS A 264 10.91 0.49 -24.83
N SER A 265 11.62 0.58 -23.71
CA SER A 265 12.10 -0.52 -22.87
C SER A 265 12.93 -1.57 -23.57
N PHE A 266 13.86 -1.00 -24.32
CA PHE A 266 15.13 -1.61 -24.57
C PHE A 266 15.74 -2.21 -23.28
N ASN A 267 16.16 -3.47 -23.35
CA ASN A 267 16.77 -4.18 -22.23
C ASN A 267 18.25 -3.79 -22.06
N ALA A 268 18.54 -2.87 -21.14
CA ALA A 268 19.92 -2.47 -20.83
C ALA A 268 20.79 -3.59 -20.20
N TYR A 269 20.18 -4.70 -19.77
CA TYR A 269 20.91 -5.86 -19.23
C TYR A 269 21.26 -6.90 -20.30
N GLY A 270 20.94 -6.65 -21.57
CA GLY A 270 21.43 -7.44 -22.69
C GLY A 270 22.88 -7.11 -23.04
N ASP A 271 23.62 -8.09 -23.56
CA ASP A 271 25.01 -7.92 -24.01
C ASP A 271 25.07 -6.94 -25.20
N PHE A 272 26.11 -6.09 -25.22
CA PHE A 272 26.34 -5.05 -26.23
C PHE A 272 26.24 -5.61 -27.66
N LEU A 273 25.35 -5.04 -28.47
CA LEU A 273 25.07 -5.40 -29.87
C LEU A 273 24.73 -6.88 -30.13
N SER A 274 24.25 -7.61 -29.12
CA SER A 274 23.87 -9.02 -29.28
C SER A 274 22.35 -9.28 -29.18
N GLY A 275 21.63 -8.41 -28.47
CA GLY A 275 20.20 -8.61 -28.15
C GLY A 275 19.91 -9.77 -27.17
N VAL A 276 20.92 -10.48 -26.67
CA VAL A 276 20.75 -11.62 -25.74
C VAL A 276 20.85 -11.14 -24.29
N ALA A 277 19.95 -11.60 -23.42
CA ALA A 277 20.02 -11.33 -21.99
C ALA A 277 21.30 -11.93 -21.39
N SER A 278 22.09 -11.10 -20.70
CA SER A 278 23.36 -11.55 -20.13
C SER A 278 23.13 -12.67 -19.10
N GLN A 279 23.74 -13.83 -19.32
CA GLN A 279 23.66 -14.99 -18.41
C GLN A 279 24.60 -14.87 -17.20
N ALA A 280 25.42 -13.82 -17.11
CA ALA A 280 26.31 -13.62 -15.97
C ALA A 280 25.47 -13.35 -14.71
N ALA A 281 25.70 -14.14 -13.64
CA ALA A 281 25.16 -13.88 -12.31
C ALA A 281 25.33 -12.39 -11.97
N ARG A 282 24.26 -11.74 -11.51
CA ARG A 282 24.23 -10.30 -11.26
C ARG A 282 25.24 -9.94 -10.17
N ARG A 283 26.45 -9.59 -10.58
CA ARG A 283 27.48 -9.07 -9.69
C ARG A 283 27.65 -7.58 -9.93
N TYR A 284 27.76 -6.84 -8.83
CA TYR A 284 27.80 -5.39 -8.83
C TYR A 284 29.24 -4.90 -8.79
N SER A 285 29.60 -3.95 -9.63
CA SER A 285 30.95 -3.37 -9.60
C SER A 285 31.25 -2.73 -8.24
N VAL A 286 32.46 -2.98 -7.73
CA VAL A 286 33.01 -2.39 -6.51
C VAL A 286 34.31 -1.67 -6.83
N SER A 287 34.36 -0.40 -6.44
CA SER A 287 35.48 0.50 -6.66
C SER A 287 35.78 1.32 -5.41
N PHE A 288 37.03 1.76 -5.29
CA PHE A 288 37.42 2.76 -4.31
C PHE A 288 37.22 4.16 -4.90
N GLU A 289 36.30 4.93 -4.33
CA GLU A 289 35.90 6.26 -4.78
C GLU A 289 35.70 7.17 -3.55
N ASN A 290 36.05 8.46 -3.66
CA ASN A 290 35.81 9.44 -2.58
C ASN A 290 36.37 9.06 -1.19
N ASN A 291 37.52 8.37 -1.14
CA ASN A 291 38.17 7.91 0.10
C ASN A 291 37.44 6.77 0.83
N GLY A 292 36.60 5.99 0.13
CA GLY A 292 35.93 4.80 0.64
C GLY A 292 35.64 3.76 -0.46
N TRP A 293 35.28 2.54 -0.06
CA TRP A 293 34.81 1.51 -0.99
C TRP A 293 33.33 1.69 -1.25
N GLN A 294 32.91 1.55 -2.52
CA GLN A 294 31.52 1.66 -2.92
C GLN A 294 31.13 0.52 -3.85
N VAL A 295 29.89 0.05 -3.73
CA VAL A 295 29.26 -0.89 -4.66
C VAL A 295 28.19 -0.21 -5.48
N ALA A 296 28.10 -0.53 -6.77
CA ALA A 296 27.04 -0.12 -7.68
C ALA A 296 25.70 -0.85 -7.42
N CYS A 297 25.32 -0.94 -6.15
CA CYS A 297 24.10 -1.56 -5.66
C CYS A 297 23.56 -0.72 -4.50
N GLY A 298 22.26 -0.45 -4.46
CA GLY A 298 21.63 0.47 -3.52
C GLY A 298 20.21 0.04 -3.17
N ALA A 299 19.48 0.88 -2.45
CA ALA A 299 18.12 0.58 -2.01
C ALA A 299 17.14 0.26 -3.14
N LEU A 300 17.27 0.91 -4.30
CA LEU A 300 16.47 0.62 -5.50
C LEU A 300 16.76 -0.75 -6.10
N HIS A 301 17.93 -1.32 -5.80
CA HIS A 301 18.30 -2.68 -6.17
C HIS A 301 17.81 -3.73 -5.15
N GLY A 302 17.13 -3.30 -4.08
CA GLY A 302 16.60 -4.15 -3.02
C GLY A 302 17.48 -4.28 -1.78
N LEU A 303 18.49 -3.42 -1.62
CA LEU A 303 19.25 -3.36 -0.36
C LEU A 303 18.44 -2.66 0.73
N ALA A 304 18.53 -3.16 1.97
CA ALA A 304 17.90 -2.51 3.10
C ALA A 304 18.60 -1.19 3.45
N SER A 305 17.82 -0.13 3.66
CA SER A 305 18.29 1.20 4.10
C SER A 305 18.23 1.38 5.61
N ALA A 306 17.65 0.43 6.36
CA ALA A 306 17.52 0.50 7.80
C ALA A 306 18.90 0.37 8.48
N PRO A 307 19.22 1.19 9.49
CA PRO A 307 20.57 1.30 10.05
C PRO A 307 21.05 0.02 10.76
N GLU A 308 20.13 -0.80 11.26
CA GLU A 308 20.40 -2.10 11.87
C GLU A 308 20.56 -3.25 10.85
N GLN A 309 20.32 -3.01 9.56
CA GLN A 309 20.33 -4.03 8.51
C GLN A 309 21.55 -3.88 7.59
N HIS A 310 22.68 -4.44 8.03
CA HIS A 310 23.88 -4.51 7.21
C HIS A 310 23.80 -5.67 6.19
N VAL A 311 24.33 -5.43 4.99
CA VAL A 311 24.38 -6.42 3.90
C VAL A 311 25.80 -6.85 3.66
N GLU A 312 26.07 -8.13 3.83
CA GLU A 312 27.32 -8.75 3.46
C GLU A 312 27.35 -9.09 1.97
N LEU A 313 28.51 -8.84 1.35
CA LEU A 313 28.78 -9.11 -0.05
C LEU A 313 30.09 -9.91 -0.18
N ALA A 314 30.08 -10.95 -0.99
CA ALA A 314 31.27 -11.63 -1.46
C ALA A 314 31.89 -10.82 -2.62
N LEU A 315 33.19 -10.53 -2.51
CA LEU A 315 33.96 -9.80 -3.51
C LEU A 315 34.81 -10.76 -4.33
N TYR A 316 34.70 -10.68 -5.65
CA TYR A 316 35.50 -11.42 -6.62
C TYR A 316 36.41 -10.44 -7.36
N SER A 317 37.65 -10.82 -7.64
CA SER A 317 38.56 -9.94 -8.39
C SER A 317 38.06 -9.77 -9.83
N GLU A 318 38.06 -8.54 -10.36
CA GLU A 318 37.65 -8.30 -11.74
C GLU A 318 38.55 -9.02 -12.77
N SER A 319 39.84 -9.17 -12.48
CA SER A 319 40.79 -9.90 -13.33
C SER A 319 40.70 -11.42 -13.19
N SER A 320 39.92 -11.93 -12.22
CA SER A 320 39.70 -13.35 -11.98
C SER A 320 38.30 -13.57 -11.39
N PRO A 321 37.24 -13.39 -12.19
CA PRO A 321 35.87 -13.27 -11.70
C PRO A 321 35.32 -14.54 -11.04
N THR A 322 35.99 -15.69 -11.17
CA THR A 322 35.61 -16.94 -10.49
C THR A 322 36.27 -17.12 -9.12
N ARG A 323 37.27 -16.29 -8.78
CA ARG A 323 38.03 -16.40 -7.53
C ARG A 323 37.52 -15.40 -6.51
N LEU A 324 36.98 -15.92 -5.41
CA LEU A 324 36.63 -15.12 -4.23
C LEU A 324 37.89 -14.44 -3.70
N ALA A 325 37.84 -13.11 -3.62
CA ALA A 325 38.89 -12.26 -3.09
C ALA A 325 38.70 -11.99 -1.59
N GLY A 326 37.46 -11.90 -1.12
CA GLY A 326 37.07 -11.74 0.28
C GLY A 326 35.64 -11.22 0.40
N TYR A 327 35.31 -10.55 1.48
CA TYR A 327 33.98 -10.06 1.84
C TYR A 327 33.98 -8.59 2.23
N ALA A 328 32.82 -7.95 2.07
CA ALA A 328 32.55 -6.60 2.51
C ALA A 328 31.15 -6.51 3.12
N THR A 329 30.92 -5.48 3.93
CA THR A 329 29.59 -5.17 4.48
C THR A 329 29.18 -3.75 4.13
N THR A 330 27.88 -3.50 3.92
CA THR A 330 27.36 -2.14 3.74
C THR A 330 27.46 -1.36 5.05
N THR A 331 27.92 -0.11 4.94
CA THR A 331 27.93 0.87 6.04
C THR A 331 26.92 1.98 5.83
N ARG A 332 26.56 2.26 4.58
CA ARG A 332 25.51 3.20 4.19
C ARG A 332 24.91 2.77 2.86
N VAL A 333 23.58 2.77 2.78
CA VAL A 333 22.85 2.39 1.57
C VAL A 333 22.21 3.62 0.94
N GLY A 334 22.78 4.06 -0.19
CA GLY A 334 22.19 5.08 -1.04
C GLY A 334 21.12 4.51 -1.97
N PRO A 335 20.50 5.34 -2.82
CA PRO A 335 19.43 4.89 -3.69
C PRO A 335 19.93 3.87 -4.73
N GLN A 336 21.11 4.12 -5.33
CA GLN A 336 21.68 3.29 -6.39
C GLN A 336 23.09 2.74 -6.09
N LYS A 337 23.77 3.28 -5.07
CA LYS A 337 25.11 2.88 -4.63
C LYS A 337 25.16 2.79 -3.11
N SER A 338 26.01 1.90 -2.59
CA SER A 338 26.21 1.74 -1.16
C SER A 338 27.69 1.83 -0.79
N ASP A 339 27.97 2.47 0.34
CA ASP A 339 29.31 2.50 0.91
C ASP A 339 29.59 1.17 1.62
N LEU A 340 30.83 0.70 1.47
CA LEU A 340 31.29 -0.59 1.95
C LEU A 340 32.43 -0.46 2.96
N LYS A 341 32.47 -1.43 3.89
CA LYS A 341 33.62 -1.76 4.72
C LYS A 341 34.12 -3.15 4.33
N LEU A 342 35.37 -3.25 3.89
CA LEU A 342 36.02 -4.54 3.65
C LEU A 342 36.21 -5.27 4.98
N LEU A 343 35.94 -6.58 5.01
CA LEU A 343 36.00 -7.40 6.23
C LEU A 343 37.34 -8.12 6.36
N ASP A 344 37.80 -8.76 5.29
CA ASP A 344 38.95 -9.68 5.27
C ASP A 344 39.85 -9.50 4.03
N LEU A 345 39.80 -8.31 3.42
CA LEU A 345 40.61 -7.89 2.28
C LEU A 345 41.57 -6.77 2.66
N GLU A 346 42.82 -6.85 2.19
CA GLU A 346 43.74 -5.72 2.27
C GLU A 346 43.27 -4.59 1.33
N ALA A 347 43.28 -3.36 1.83
CA ALA A 347 42.79 -2.20 1.09
C ALA A 347 43.79 -1.77 0.02
N ASP A 348 43.61 -2.23 -1.22
CA ASP A 348 44.25 -1.68 -2.42
C ASP A 348 43.27 -0.78 -3.18
N SER A 349 43.45 0.54 -3.08
CA SER A 349 42.57 1.53 -3.71
C SER A 349 42.61 1.52 -5.25
N SER A 350 43.58 0.84 -5.86
CA SER A 350 43.64 0.65 -7.31
C SER A 350 42.86 -0.59 -7.78
N ALA A 351 42.53 -1.51 -6.89
CA ALA A 351 41.82 -2.73 -7.22
C ALA A 351 40.35 -2.48 -7.58
N ARG A 352 39.78 -3.43 -8.32
CA ARG A 352 38.38 -3.49 -8.71
C ARG A 352 37.84 -4.88 -8.43
N TYR A 353 36.63 -4.93 -7.90
CA TYR A 353 35.96 -6.17 -7.55
C TYR A 353 34.56 -6.21 -8.15
N GLN A 354 34.02 -7.42 -8.26
CA GLN A 354 32.62 -7.69 -8.49
C GLN A 354 32.01 -8.25 -7.21
N ALA A 355 30.93 -7.65 -6.73
CA ALA A 355 30.23 -8.04 -5.51
C ALA A 355 29.01 -8.90 -5.81
N GLU A 356 28.88 -10.00 -5.07
CA GLU A 356 27.69 -10.83 -5.00
C GLU A 356 27.06 -10.69 -3.61
N ILE A 357 25.75 -10.41 -3.53
CA ILE A 357 25.06 -10.25 -2.25
C ILE A 357 24.94 -11.63 -1.58
N THR A 358 25.54 -11.81 -0.41
CA THR A 358 25.56 -13.10 0.30
C THR A 358 24.55 -13.19 1.44
N SER A 359 24.05 -12.06 1.92
CA SER A 359 22.98 -11.98 2.93
C SER A 359 21.82 -11.14 2.40
N LEU A 360 20.60 -11.68 2.36
CA LEU A 360 19.40 -10.91 2.03
C LEU A 360 18.86 -10.23 3.30
N PRO A 361 18.91 -8.90 3.44
CA PRO A 361 18.36 -8.20 4.61
C PRO A 361 16.84 -8.00 4.52
N VAL A 362 16.26 -8.00 3.29
CA VAL A 362 14.83 -7.77 3.06
C VAL A 362 14.11 -9.12 2.95
N PRO A 363 13.04 -9.35 3.73
CA PRO A 363 12.23 -10.57 3.61
C PRO A 363 11.70 -10.73 2.19
N PRO A 364 11.83 -11.92 1.57
CA PRO A 364 11.31 -12.16 0.24
C PRO A 364 9.78 -12.05 0.23
N LEU A 365 9.22 -11.63 -0.91
CA LEU A 365 7.77 -11.68 -1.13
C LEU A 365 7.26 -13.11 -0.91
N ALA A 366 6.45 -13.32 0.11
CA ALA A 366 5.85 -14.62 0.40
C ALA A 366 4.73 -14.93 -0.60
N VAL A 367 4.88 -16.03 -1.35
CA VAL A 367 3.91 -16.52 -2.32
C VAL A 367 3.47 -17.92 -1.90
N ASN A 368 2.18 -18.08 -1.65
CA ASN A 368 1.61 -19.39 -1.36
C ASN A 368 1.51 -20.21 -2.65
N VAL A 369 1.80 -21.51 -2.58
CA VAL A 369 1.63 -22.44 -3.70
C VAL A 369 0.61 -23.50 -3.33
N ASP A 370 -0.29 -23.82 -4.25
CA ASP A 370 -1.33 -24.85 -4.08
C ASP A 370 -1.67 -25.54 -5.41
N GLY A 371 -2.37 -26.68 -5.36
CA GLY A 371 -2.85 -27.42 -6.54
C GLY A 371 -2.05 -28.68 -6.89
N ASP A 372 -1.99 -29.02 -8.18
CA ASP A 372 -1.45 -30.28 -8.71
C ASP A 372 0.02 -30.49 -8.33
N ALA A 373 0.32 -31.60 -7.65
CA ALA A 373 1.66 -31.95 -7.18
C ALA A 373 2.71 -31.93 -8.30
N ALA A 374 2.36 -32.45 -9.50
CA ALA A 374 3.27 -32.44 -10.65
C ALA A 374 3.65 -31.01 -11.11
N GLY A 375 2.73 -30.06 -11.01
CA GLY A 375 3.01 -28.66 -11.32
C GLY A 375 3.84 -27.97 -10.24
N ILE A 376 3.59 -28.32 -8.97
CA ILE A 376 4.35 -27.81 -7.82
C ILE A 376 5.80 -28.31 -7.86
N ASP A 377 6.02 -29.59 -8.16
CA ASP A 377 7.36 -30.17 -8.28
C ASP A 377 8.20 -29.43 -9.34
N VAL A 378 7.61 -29.14 -10.51
CA VAL A 378 8.28 -28.36 -11.57
C VAL A 378 8.62 -26.94 -11.12
N LEU A 379 7.77 -26.27 -10.33
CA LEU A 379 8.09 -24.96 -9.75
C LEU A 379 9.26 -25.06 -8.78
N GLN A 380 9.28 -26.07 -7.90
CA GLN A 380 10.37 -26.27 -6.94
C GLN A 380 11.70 -26.58 -7.64
N ASP A 381 11.68 -27.50 -8.61
CA ASP A 381 12.87 -27.88 -9.37
C ASP A 381 13.43 -26.70 -10.17
N SER A 382 12.54 -25.91 -10.79
CA SER A 382 12.94 -24.72 -11.55
C SER A 382 13.52 -23.62 -10.66
N LEU A 383 12.99 -23.46 -9.43
CA LEU A 383 13.52 -22.51 -8.46
C LEU A 383 14.86 -22.98 -7.88
N ALA A 384 15.01 -24.28 -7.61
CA ALA A 384 16.26 -24.87 -7.12
C ALA A 384 17.38 -24.83 -8.19
N ALA A 385 17.01 -24.95 -9.46
CA ALA A 385 17.92 -24.81 -10.59
C ALA A 385 18.28 -23.34 -10.93
N SER A 386 17.55 -22.37 -10.37
CA SER A 386 17.89 -20.94 -10.51
C SER A 386 19.15 -20.64 -9.69
N GLU A 387 20.26 -20.33 -10.36
CA GLU A 387 21.51 -19.93 -9.68
C GLU A 387 21.39 -18.59 -8.93
N ASN A 388 20.30 -17.84 -9.13
CA ASN A 388 20.05 -16.54 -8.49
C ASN A 388 19.37 -16.71 -7.11
N ARG A 389 20.15 -16.66 -6.03
CA ARG A 389 19.62 -16.61 -4.65
C ARG A 389 18.88 -15.31 -4.30
N ALA A 390 18.86 -14.31 -5.20
CA ALA A 390 18.30 -12.97 -4.99
C ALA A 390 16.99 -12.71 -5.75
N ASP A 391 16.15 -13.73 -5.95
CA ASP A 391 14.91 -13.63 -6.74
C ASP A 391 13.81 -12.76 -6.08
N GLY A 392 13.98 -12.38 -4.81
CA GLY A 392 13.11 -11.41 -4.13
C GLY A 392 11.73 -11.93 -3.74
N PHE A 393 11.44 -13.21 -3.98
CA PHE A 393 10.22 -13.92 -3.56
C PHE A 393 10.56 -15.32 -3.03
N ALA A 394 9.65 -15.91 -2.24
CA ALA A 394 9.78 -17.24 -1.68
C ALA A 394 8.45 -18.00 -1.82
N LEU A 395 8.52 -19.27 -2.25
CA LEU A 395 7.37 -20.16 -2.38
C LEU A 395 7.13 -20.91 -1.05
N LEU A 396 5.92 -20.82 -0.51
CA LEU A 396 5.54 -21.42 0.77
C LEU A 396 4.56 -22.59 0.58
N HIS A 397 4.85 -23.74 1.20
CA HIS A 397 4.01 -24.93 1.19
C HIS A 397 3.28 -25.06 2.54
N SER A 398 1.95 -25.15 2.51
CA SER A 398 1.03 -25.32 3.67
C SER A 398 1.01 -24.19 4.73
N ILE A 399 -0.18 -23.81 5.20
CA ILE A 399 -0.64 -22.50 5.78
C ILE A 399 -0.46 -22.44 7.34
N PRO A 400 -0.26 -21.27 8.05
CA PRO A 400 -1.12 -20.06 8.12
C PRO A 400 -0.60 -18.73 7.51
N ALA A 401 -1.49 -18.12 6.71
CA ALA A 401 -1.85 -16.69 6.67
C ALA A 401 -0.84 -15.56 6.37
N ARG A 402 0.39 -15.81 5.85
CA ARG A 402 1.33 -14.68 5.61
C ARG A 402 1.48 -14.15 4.17
N GLY A 403 1.13 -14.92 3.13
CA GLY A 403 1.28 -14.47 1.73
C GLY A 403 0.05 -13.74 1.20
N ARG A 404 0.24 -12.59 0.54
CA ARG A 404 -0.81 -11.86 -0.21
C ARG A 404 -1.14 -12.51 -1.56
N TYR A 405 -0.22 -13.32 -2.08
CA TYR A 405 -0.30 -13.93 -3.41
C TYR A 405 -0.40 -15.45 -3.33
N LEU A 406 -1.21 -16.04 -4.21
CA LEU A 406 -1.41 -17.48 -4.35
C LEU A 406 -1.11 -17.90 -5.79
N LEU A 407 -0.12 -18.78 -5.98
CA LEU A 407 0.19 -19.42 -7.25
C LEU A 407 -0.40 -20.84 -7.26
N VAL A 408 -1.46 -21.04 -8.04
CA VAL A 408 -2.16 -22.32 -8.14
C VAL A 408 -1.70 -23.07 -9.38
N ALA A 409 -1.30 -24.33 -9.23
CA ALA A 409 -1.16 -25.29 -10.31
C ALA A 409 -2.49 -26.03 -10.51
N ASP A 410 -3.23 -25.75 -11.57
CA ASP A 410 -4.57 -26.33 -11.79
C ASP A 410 -4.78 -26.67 -13.27
N ASP A 411 -5.24 -27.90 -13.55
CA ASP A 411 -5.57 -28.41 -14.88
C ASP A 411 -4.47 -28.15 -15.94
N GLY A 412 -3.21 -28.43 -15.58
CA GLY A 412 -2.07 -28.21 -16.46
C GLY A 412 -1.77 -26.73 -16.71
N ARG A 413 -2.17 -25.80 -15.84
CA ARG A 413 -1.88 -24.37 -15.90
C ARG A 413 -1.35 -23.84 -14.58
N TYR A 414 -0.56 -22.78 -14.63
CA TYR A 414 -0.23 -21.97 -13.46
C TYR A 414 -1.11 -20.71 -13.45
N LEU A 415 -1.70 -20.40 -12.31
CA LEU A 415 -2.57 -19.24 -12.10
C LEU A 415 -2.10 -18.47 -10.87
N LEU A 416 -1.57 -17.27 -11.06
CA LEU A 416 -1.23 -16.36 -9.97
C LEU A 416 -2.44 -15.49 -9.64
N LYS A 417 -2.89 -15.55 -8.40
CA LYS A 417 -4.06 -14.85 -7.89
C LYS A 417 -3.71 -14.03 -6.67
N HIS A 418 -4.47 -12.97 -6.43
CA HIS A 418 -4.52 -12.37 -5.11
C HIS A 418 -5.27 -13.32 -4.16
N ARG A 419 -4.68 -13.61 -3.01
CA ARG A 419 -5.20 -14.66 -2.13
C ARG A 419 -6.52 -14.28 -1.48
N GLU A 420 -6.74 -12.99 -1.23
CA GLU A 420 -7.91 -12.53 -0.47
C GLU A 420 -9.12 -12.28 -1.38
N THR A 421 -8.90 -11.71 -2.57
CA THR A 421 -9.98 -11.37 -3.53
C THR A 421 -10.23 -12.50 -4.54
N GLY A 422 -9.28 -13.44 -4.69
CA GLY A 422 -9.32 -14.48 -5.71
C GLY A 422 -9.09 -13.97 -7.14
N GLU A 423 -8.82 -12.67 -7.30
CA GLU A 423 -8.60 -12.02 -8.58
C GLU A 423 -7.38 -12.61 -9.30
N LEU A 424 -7.55 -12.93 -10.59
CA LEU A 424 -6.48 -13.47 -11.42
C LEU A 424 -5.52 -12.35 -11.84
N ILE A 425 -4.25 -12.46 -11.44
CA ILE A 425 -3.20 -11.51 -11.82
C ILE A 425 -2.61 -11.91 -13.17
N GLN A 426 -2.10 -13.14 -13.29
CA GLN A 426 -1.48 -13.65 -14.52
C GLN A 426 -1.53 -15.19 -14.52
N GLY A 427 -1.42 -15.83 -15.69
CA GLY A 427 -1.24 -17.28 -15.78
C GLY A 427 -0.31 -17.76 -16.89
N ALA A 428 0.00 -19.05 -16.87
CA ALA A 428 0.81 -19.74 -17.88
C ALA A 428 0.27 -21.15 -18.16
N ILE A 429 0.45 -21.63 -19.39
CA ILE A 429 -0.02 -22.96 -19.81
C ILE A 429 1.13 -23.98 -19.69
N GLY A 430 0.82 -25.14 -19.10
CA GLY A 430 1.70 -26.30 -18.99
C GLY A 430 2.59 -26.29 -17.75
N TYR A 431 2.82 -27.47 -17.16
CA TYR A 431 3.82 -27.69 -16.12
C TYR A 431 5.20 -27.90 -16.74
N THR A 432 5.76 -26.81 -17.25
CA THR A 432 7.07 -26.80 -17.90
C THR A 432 8.01 -25.83 -17.19
N GLN A 433 9.32 -26.07 -17.31
CA GLN A 433 10.34 -25.13 -16.78
C GLN A 433 10.21 -23.73 -17.39
N GLN A 434 9.78 -23.62 -18.65
CA GLN A 434 9.53 -22.35 -19.32
C GLN A 434 8.34 -21.60 -18.72
N ALA A 435 7.24 -22.30 -18.44
CA ALA A 435 6.07 -21.73 -17.78
C ALA A 435 6.40 -21.30 -16.33
N ALA A 436 7.18 -22.10 -15.60
CA ALA A 436 7.68 -21.74 -14.28
C ALA A 436 8.57 -20.49 -14.31
N ALA A 437 9.53 -20.43 -15.23
CA ALA A 437 10.42 -19.26 -15.40
C ALA A 437 9.64 -17.98 -15.76
N TYR A 438 8.60 -18.10 -16.59
CA TYR A 438 7.68 -17.00 -16.87
C TYR A 438 6.97 -16.52 -15.60
N MET A 439 6.36 -17.43 -14.81
CA MET A 439 5.71 -17.06 -13.55
C MET A 439 6.70 -16.41 -12.55
N PHE A 440 7.95 -16.86 -12.49
CA PHE A 440 8.99 -16.23 -11.67
C PHE A 440 9.32 -14.83 -12.15
N SER A 441 9.30 -14.56 -13.46
CA SER A 441 9.49 -13.20 -13.99
C SER A 441 8.36 -12.25 -13.54
N ILE A 442 7.13 -12.75 -13.47
CA ILE A 442 5.97 -11.99 -12.99
C ILE A 442 6.09 -11.72 -11.48
N LEU A 443 6.42 -12.75 -10.69
CA LEU A 443 6.63 -12.60 -9.26
C LEU A 443 7.77 -11.63 -8.92
N LYS A 444 8.85 -11.61 -9.72
CA LYS A 444 9.94 -10.63 -9.59
C LYS A 444 9.45 -9.20 -9.80
N ARG A 445 8.58 -8.97 -10.78
CA ARG A 445 7.97 -7.65 -11.05
C ARG A 445 7.07 -7.21 -9.92
N ILE A 446 6.22 -8.11 -9.40
CA ILE A 446 5.36 -7.83 -8.25
C ILE A 446 6.21 -7.51 -7.01
N ALA A 447 7.24 -8.32 -6.73
CA ALA A 447 8.14 -8.07 -5.60
C ALA A 447 8.92 -6.76 -5.74
N ALA A 448 9.34 -6.38 -6.95
CA ALA A 448 9.96 -5.09 -7.21
C ALA A 448 8.99 -3.92 -6.97
N TRP A 449 7.75 -4.03 -7.46
CA TRP A 449 6.71 -3.02 -7.28
C TRP A 449 6.35 -2.81 -5.79
N GLU A 450 6.08 -3.89 -5.06
CA GLU A 450 5.76 -3.84 -3.63
C GLU A 450 6.87 -3.14 -2.83
N ARG A 451 8.13 -3.51 -3.10
CA ARG A 451 9.29 -2.88 -2.46
C ARG A 451 9.41 -1.40 -2.82
N ALA A 452 9.20 -1.05 -4.08
CA ALA A 452 9.30 0.33 -4.56
C ALA A 452 8.21 1.22 -3.94
N VAL A 453 6.98 0.74 -3.78
CA VAL A 453 5.87 1.46 -3.11
C VAL A 453 6.15 1.67 -1.62
N THR A 454 6.75 0.70 -0.93
CA THR A 454 7.08 0.81 0.49
C THR A 454 8.45 1.42 0.76
N LEU A 455 9.18 1.81 -0.28
CA LEU A 455 10.56 2.29 -0.18
C LEU A 455 10.63 3.56 0.68
N ARG A 456 11.51 3.53 1.70
CA ARG A 456 11.79 4.63 2.63
C ARG A 456 13.26 4.64 3.05
N ASN A 457 13.76 5.82 3.43
CA ASN A 457 15.07 5.95 4.09
C ASN A 457 14.90 6.75 5.39
N GLU A 458 14.87 6.05 6.51
CA GLU A 458 14.70 6.64 7.84
C GLU A 458 16.02 7.18 8.43
N SER A 459 17.16 6.82 7.82
CA SER A 459 18.50 7.23 8.28
C SER A 459 19.07 8.43 7.52
N THR A 460 18.23 9.12 6.74
CA THR A 460 18.65 10.30 5.98
C THR A 460 19.14 11.41 6.90
N ARG A 461 20.20 12.11 6.49
CA ARG A 461 20.65 13.35 7.15
C ARG A 461 20.04 14.61 6.53
N LEU A 462 19.14 14.46 5.56
CA LEU A 462 18.39 15.56 4.97
C LEU A 462 17.16 15.85 5.83
N GLU A 463 16.87 17.13 6.07
CA GLU A 463 15.64 17.54 6.72
C GLU A 463 14.48 17.46 5.73
N LEU A 464 13.45 16.67 6.04
CA LEU A 464 12.32 16.43 5.13
C LEU A 464 11.51 17.71 4.89
N ASP A 465 11.43 18.60 5.88
CA ASP A 465 10.67 19.85 5.81
C ASP A 465 11.32 20.91 4.90
N ASP A 466 12.59 20.73 4.54
CA ASP A 466 13.29 21.61 3.60
C ASP A 466 12.79 21.42 2.15
N VAL A 467 12.05 20.35 1.86
CA VAL A 467 11.53 20.07 0.50
C VAL A 467 10.02 19.91 0.55
N PRO A 468 9.24 20.96 0.85
CA PRO A 468 7.79 20.87 0.85
C PRO A 468 7.30 20.48 -0.55
N PHE A 469 6.22 19.69 -0.58
CA PHE A 469 5.62 19.19 -1.79
C PHE A 469 4.10 19.19 -1.64
N LYS A 470 3.41 19.69 -2.66
CA LYS A 470 1.98 19.99 -2.59
C LYS A 470 1.30 19.62 -3.90
N PHE A 471 0.09 19.10 -3.79
CA PHE A 471 -0.83 18.96 -4.92
C PHE A 471 -1.81 20.13 -4.92
N CYS A 472 -2.01 20.74 -6.08
CA CYS A 472 -3.02 21.77 -6.28
C CYS A 472 -4.00 21.37 -7.39
N GLU A 473 -5.30 21.45 -7.12
CA GLU A 473 -6.35 21.31 -8.13
C GLU A 473 -6.52 22.65 -8.86
N VAL A 474 -6.61 22.62 -10.18
CA VAL A 474 -6.67 23.79 -11.07
C VAL A 474 -8.06 23.91 -11.68
N PHE A 475 -8.82 24.93 -11.29
CA PHE A 475 -10.16 25.19 -11.83
C PHE A 475 -10.12 26.10 -13.06
N SER A 476 -9.21 27.06 -13.04
CA SER A 476 -8.93 27.99 -14.13
C SER A 476 -7.50 28.51 -13.99
N ASP A 477 -7.01 29.25 -14.99
CA ASP A 477 -5.67 29.84 -14.97
C ASP A 477 -5.40 30.77 -13.76
N THR A 478 -6.47 31.21 -13.08
CA THR A 478 -6.42 32.13 -11.93
C THR A 478 -6.93 31.54 -10.62
N LYS A 479 -7.57 30.36 -10.64
CA LYS A 479 -8.18 29.74 -9.45
C LYS A 479 -7.65 28.34 -9.25
N GLN A 480 -6.88 28.15 -8.18
CA GLN A 480 -6.32 26.88 -7.74
C GLN A 480 -6.66 26.63 -6.26
N TYR A 481 -6.71 25.38 -5.86
CA TYR A 481 -6.85 24.97 -4.45
C TYR A 481 -5.70 24.06 -4.07
N GLU A 482 -5.02 24.36 -2.97
CA GLU A 482 -3.89 23.61 -2.44
C GLU A 482 -4.36 22.69 -1.31
N TYR A 483 -4.01 21.41 -1.41
CA TYR A 483 -4.35 20.42 -0.38
C TYR A 483 -3.24 20.35 0.69
N PRO A 484 -3.58 20.33 1.99
CA PRO A 484 -2.59 20.38 3.08
C PRO A 484 -1.93 19.04 3.40
N GLY A 485 -2.34 17.94 2.76
CA GLY A 485 -1.95 16.57 3.11
C GLY A 485 -1.46 15.73 1.93
N ALA A 486 -0.76 14.64 2.26
CA ALA A 486 -0.28 13.63 1.32
C ALA A 486 -1.36 12.65 0.86
N GLU A 487 -2.46 12.50 1.61
CA GLU A 487 -3.60 11.68 1.23
C GLU A 487 -4.79 12.60 0.92
N ILE A 488 -5.18 12.63 -0.35
CA ILE A 488 -6.13 13.57 -0.92
C ILE A 488 -7.29 12.75 -1.48
N THR A 489 -8.53 13.15 -1.17
CA THR A 489 -9.72 12.58 -1.82
C THR A 489 -10.48 13.70 -2.53
N ILE A 490 -10.84 13.47 -3.80
CA ILE A 490 -11.52 14.43 -4.66
C ILE A 490 -12.78 13.78 -5.22
N GLY A 491 -13.94 14.40 -4.93
CA GLY A 491 -15.21 14.05 -5.55
C GLY A 491 -15.30 14.56 -6.99
N ILE A 492 -15.74 13.70 -7.92
CA ILE A 492 -16.03 14.07 -9.31
C ILE A 492 -17.52 13.92 -9.58
N ASP A 493 -18.14 14.99 -10.07
CA ASP A 493 -19.53 15.04 -10.51
C ASP A 493 -19.64 14.72 -12.00
N SER A 494 -20.79 14.19 -12.43
CA SER A 494 -21.12 14.07 -13.86
C SER A 494 -21.84 15.33 -14.34
N GLN A 495 -21.39 15.89 -15.45
CA GLN A 495 -22.06 17.00 -16.16
C GLN A 495 -22.31 16.55 -17.59
N ASP A 496 -23.57 16.62 -18.04
CA ASP A 496 -24.00 16.22 -19.40
C ASP A 496 -23.69 14.76 -19.81
N GLY A 497 -23.49 13.86 -18.84
CA GLY A 497 -23.23 12.44 -19.08
C GLY A 497 -21.76 12.04 -19.04
N ASP A 498 -20.84 13.01 -19.03
CA ASP A 498 -19.40 12.78 -18.87
C ASP A 498 -18.96 13.07 -17.43
N TRP A 499 -18.06 12.24 -16.89
CA TRP A 499 -17.47 12.47 -15.57
C TRP A 499 -16.43 13.59 -15.63
N LYS A 500 -16.46 14.49 -14.65
CA LYS A 500 -15.51 15.60 -14.58
C LYS A 500 -14.07 15.11 -14.43
N VAL A 501 -13.20 15.60 -15.31
CA VAL A 501 -11.75 15.41 -15.23
C VAL A 501 -11.15 16.38 -14.20
N VAL A 502 -10.35 15.86 -13.27
CA VAL A 502 -9.63 16.66 -12.29
C VAL A 502 -8.33 17.16 -12.90
N ARG A 503 -8.16 18.48 -12.97
CA ARG A 503 -6.91 19.10 -13.43
C ARG A 503 -6.02 19.33 -12.21
N GLY A 504 -4.87 18.67 -12.15
CA GLY A 504 -3.90 18.77 -11.05
C GLY A 504 -2.61 19.47 -11.47
N THR A 505 -1.93 20.09 -10.53
CA THR A 505 -0.54 20.54 -10.65
C THR A 505 0.22 20.18 -9.38
N LEU A 506 1.52 19.96 -9.50
CA LEU A 506 2.39 19.63 -8.38
C LEU A 506 3.36 20.78 -8.14
N LYS A 507 3.47 21.23 -6.89
CA LYS A 507 4.40 22.29 -6.49
C LYS A 507 5.40 21.76 -5.49
N ALA A 508 6.63 22.25 -5.59
CA ALA A 508 7.70 21.93 -4.67
C ALA A 508 8.59 23.14 -4.39
N GLU A 509 9.37 23.04 -3.32
CA GLU A 509 10.47 23.95 -3.01
C GLU A 509 11.72 23.15 -2.64
N ASN A 510 12.89 23.77 -2.71
CA ASN A 510 14.12 23.25 -2.12
C ASN A 510 14.72 24.32 -1.22
N ARG A 511 14.34 24.32 0.04
CA ARG A 511 14.84 25.22 1.09
C ARG A 511 16.18 24.77 1.67
N SER A 512 16.70 23.61 1.23
CA SER A 512 17.98 23.13 1.71
C SER A 512 19.13 23.98 1.16
N SER A 513 20.27 23.95 1.84
CA SER A 513 21.47 24.70 1.43
C SER A 513 22.17 24.16 0.17
N GLN A 514 21.64 23.09 -0.44
CA GLN A 514 22.27 22.41 -1.58
C GLN A 514 21.26 21.99 -2.65
N PRO A 515 21.70 21.86 -3.91
CA PRO A 515 20.85 21.30 -4.96
C PRO A 515 20.55 19.83 -4.68
N LEU A 516 19.35 19.39 -5.06
CA LEU A 516 18.86 18.02 -4.91
C LEU A 516 18.41 17.48 -6.27
N HIS A 517 18.15 16.19 -6.35
CA HIS A 517 17.51 15.51 -7.48
C HIS A 517 16.17 14.97 -7.02
N MET A 518 15.12 15.25 -7.79
CA MET A 518 13.76 14.86 -7.49
C MET A 518 13.25 13.92 -8.58
N LEU A 519 12.99 12.69 -8.18
CA LEU A 519 12.40 11.65 -9.00
C LEU A 519 10.94 11.42 -8.55
N LEU A 520 9.98 11.76 -9.40
CA LEU A 520 8.56 11.49 -9.19
C LEU A 520 8.17 10.23 -9.97
N THR A 521 7.59 9.26 -9.27
CA THR A 521 7.10 8.02 -9.86
C THR A 521 5.62 7.84 -9.58
N HIS A 522 4.87 7.40 -10.59
CA HIS A 522 3.50 6.95 -10.45
C HIS A 522 3.45 5.42 -10.47
N PHE A 523 2.63 4.85 -9.60
CA PHE A 523 2.41 3.42 -9.49
C PHE A 523 1.00 3.09 -9.99
N SER A 524 0.93 2.33 -11.08
CA SER A 524 -0.34 1.86 -11.64
C SER A 524 -0.79 0.56 -10.97
N GLU A 525 -2.11 0.30 -11.02
CA GLU A 525 -2.73 -0.87 -10.38
C GLU A 525 -2.23 -2.20 -10.93
N ASP A 526 -1.85 -2.22 -12.20
CA ASP A 526 -1.29 -3.37 -12.91
C ASP A 526 0.20 -3.61 -12.64
N TYR A 527 0.72 -3.11 -11.52
CA TYR A 527 2.14 -3.24 -11.13
C TYR A 527 3.12 -2.49 -12.04
N GLY A 528 2.67 -1.48 -12.78
CA GLY A 528 3.56 -0.54 -13.45
C GLY A 528 4.16 0.48 -12.49
N ILE A 529 5.37 0.93 -12.82
CA ILE A 529 6.08 2.03 -12.19
C ILE A 529 6.55 2.95 -13.30
N GLN A 530 5.85 4.06 -13.45
CA GLN A 530 6.17 5.09 -14.44
C GLN A 530 6.97 6.19 -13.77
N VAL A 531 8.14 6.52 -14.32
CA VAL A 531 8.88 7.73 -13.94
C VAL A 531 8.25 8.90 -14.68
N LEU A 532 7.71 9.86 -13.93
CA LEU A 532 7.02 11.04 -14.47
C LEU A 532 7.89 12.29 -14.50
N TYR A 533 8.89 12.36 -13.62
CA TYR A 533 9.80 13.49 -13.50
C TYR A 533 11.11 13.01 -12.86
N ASN A 534 12.28 13.40 -13.37
CA ASN A 534 13.57 13.07 -12.77
C ASN A 534 14.59 14.18 -13.03
N GLU A 535 14.41 15.30 -12.34
CA GLU A 535 15.19 16.49 -12.60
C GLU A 535 15.97 16.96 -11.37
N ARG A 536 16.94 17.82 -11.61
CA ARG A 536 17.71 18.49 -10.57
C ARG A 536 16.98 19.75 -10.11
N ILE A 537 16.83 19.91 -8.79
CA ILE A 537 16.17 21.05 -8.15
C ILE A 537 17.21 21.92 -7.41
N GLU A 538 17.33 23.19 -7.79
CA GLU A 538 18.24 24.15 -7.15
C GLU A 538 17.64 24.75 -5.86
N PRO A 539 18.47 25.20 -4.89
CA PRO A 539 17.99 25.91 -3.71
C PRO A 539 17.16 27.14 -4.05
N THR A 540 15.97 27.25 -3.46
CA THR A 540 15.03 28.34 -3.70
C THR A 540 14.10 28.54 -2.51
N ASP A 541 13.83 29.80 -2.17
CA ASP A 541 12.80 30.20 -1.21
C ASP A 541 11.43 30.40 -1.89
N ALA A 542 11.35 30.22 -3.21
CA ALA A 542 10.14 30.35 -4.02
C ALA A 542 9.68 28.98 -4.54
N GLU A 543 8.36 28.75 -4.52
CA GLU A 543 7.71 27.58 -5.09
C GLU A 543 7.91 27.50 -6.61
N PHE A 544 8.19 26.28 -7.10
CA PHE A 544 8.19 25.95 -8.52
C PHE A 544 7.18 24.84 -8.81
N THR A 545 6.71 24.81 -10.05
CA THR A 545 5.77 23.78 -10.53
C THR A 545 6.54 22.63 -11.18
N ILE A 546 6.21 21.40 -10.80
CA ILE A 546 6.70 20.20 -11.46
C ILE A 546 5.91 20.01 -12.76
N THR A 547 6.62 19.91 -13.90
CA THR A 547 6.01 19.66 -15.20
C THR A 547 6.07 18.18 -15.55
N LEU A 548 4.93 17.57 -15.86
CA LEU A 548 4.84 16.19 -16.31
C LEU A 548 4.72 16.20 -17.84
N ASP A 549 5.66 15.57 -18.54
CA ASP A 549 5.76 15.62 -20.01
C ASP A 549 5.72 17.06 -20.58
N GLY A 550 6.38 18.00 -19.89
CA GLY A 550 6.40 19.42 -20.27
C GLY A 550 5.15 20.22 -19.88
N ASN A 551 4.13 19.58 -19.29
CA ASN A 551 2.89 20.23 -18.89
C ASN A 551 2.88 20.54 -17.38
N ALA A 552 2.61 21.80 -17.03
CA ALA A 552 2.44 22.22 -15.63
C ALA A 552 1.14 21.71 -14.99
N VAL A 553 0.16 21.33 -15.82
CA VAL A 553 -1.15 20.82 -15.39
C VAL A 553 -1.38 19.48 -16.07
N PHE A 554 -1.74 18.47 -15.29
CA PHE A 554 -2.09 17.14 -15.76
C PHE A 554 -3.53 16.80 -15.40
N ASN A 555 -4.09 15.82 -16.08
CA ASN A 555 -5.45 15.36 -15.86
C ASN A 555 -5.44 14.05 -15.07
N LEU A 556 -6.29 13.97 -14.05
CA LEU A 556 -6.65 12.76 -13.36
C LEU A 556 -8.12 12.48 -13.68
N ALA A 557 -8.41 11.28 -14.16
CA ALA A 557 -9.76 10.84 -14.50
C ALA A 557 -9.94 9.41 -14.02
N LEU A 558 -11.19 9.06 -13.73
CA LEU A 558 -11.62 7.71 -13.42
C LEU A 558 -12.05 7.01 -14.71
N GLU A 559 -11.31 5.97 -15.10
CA GLU A 559 -11.67 5.16 -16.27
C GLU A 559 -12.95 4.35 -16.02
N GLU A 560 -13.66 3.96 -17.08
CA GLU A 560 -14.89 3.17 -16.95
C GLU A 560 -14.65 1.81 -16.25
N CYS A 561 -13.47 1.22 -16.42
CA CYS A 561 -13.09 -0.06 -15.84
C CYS A 561 -12.73 0.00 -14.34
N GLU A 562 -12.44 1.19 -13.80
CA GLU A 562 -12.00 1.39 -12.41
C GLU A 562 -13.17 1.42 -11.41
N GLY A 563 -14.42 1.44 -11.90
CA GLY A 563 -15.62 1.50 -11.06
C GLY A 563 -15.90 2.90 -10.53
N ASP A 564 -16.33 3.00 -9.27
CA ASP A 564 -16.76 4.27 -8.65
C ASP A 564 -15.62 5.05 -7.94
N ASP A 565 -14.45 4.44 -7.77
CA ASP A 565 -13.29 5.09 -7.15
C ASP A 565 -11.92 4.49 -7.54
N ALA A 566 -10.88 5.35 -7.54
CA ALA A 566 -9.51 4.98 -7.91
C ALA A 566 -8.50 5.81 -7.10
N ILE A 567 -7.32 5.24 -6.81
CA ILE A 567 -6.23 5.85 -6.05
C ILE A 567 -5.00 5.92 -6.94
N HIS A 568 -4.63 7.13 -7.32
CA HIS A 568 -3.35 7.41 -7.98
C HIS A 568 -2.26 7.56 -6.92
N THR A 569 -1.29 6.63 -6.92
CA THR A 569 -0.18 6.65 -5.96
C THR A 569 1.06 7.25 -6.62
N PHE A 570 1.53 8.36 -6.06
CA PHE A 570 2.77 9.01 -6.43
C PHE A 570 3.79 8.86 -5.30
N LYS A 571 5.05 8.65 -5.66
CA LYS A 571 6.17 8.71 -4.73
C LYS A 571 7.23 9.64 -5.28
N ILE A 572 7.75 10.47 -4.41
CA ILE A 572 8.90 11.30 -4.70
C ILE A 572 10.09 10.71 -3.99
N ILE A 573 11.16 10.50 -4.74
CA ILE A 573 12.48 10.16 -4.23
C ILE A 573 13.34 11.41 -4.39
N VAL A 574 13.70 12.02 -3.25
CA VAL A 574 14.60 13.16 -3.21
C VAL A 574 15.98 12.67 -2.84
N SER A 575 16.99 13.01 -3.62
CA SER A 575 18.34 12.48 -3.47
C SER A 575 19.40 13.53 -3.76
N THR A 576 20.59 13.33 -3.21
CA THR A 576 21.76 14.18 -3.49
C THR A 576 22.41 13.87 -4.84
N GLU A 577 22.14 12.71 -5.43
CA GLU A 577 22.69 12.26 -6.71
C GLU A 577 21.56 11.83 -7.65
N LYS A 578 21.68 12.10 -8.96
CA LYS A 578 20.68 11.64 -9.93
C LYS A 578 20.52 10.12 -9.87
N VAL A 579 19.27 9.67 -9.72
CA VAL A 579 18.88 8.26 -9.85
C VAL A 579 18.67 7.93 -11.32
N ASP A 580 19.25 6.83 -11.81
CA ASP A 580 19.04 6.39 -13.18
C ASP A 580 17.65 5.71 -13.35
N ASP A 581 16.88 6.12 -14.37
CA ASP A 581 15.45 5.75 -14.51
C ASP A 581 15.21 4.24 -14.65
N PHE A 582 16.12 3.55 -15.34
CA PHE A 582 16.02 2.10 -15.58
C PHE A 582 16.11 1.27 -14.29
N LEU A 583 16.50 1.88 -13.16
CA LEU A 583 16.58 1.22 -11.85
C LEU A 583 15.21 1.04 -11.20
N ILE A 584 14.25 1.90 -11.54
CA ILE A 584 12.91 1.92 -10.94
C ILE A 584 11.80 1.69 -11.97
N GLY A 585 12.04 2.09 -13.24
CA GLY A 585 11.08 1.97 -14.31
C GLY A 585 10.63 0.53 -14.53
N GLN A 586 9.31 0.33 -14.49
CA GLN A 586 8.72 -0.98 -14.67
C GLN A 586 7.38 -0.87 -15.39
N GLU A 587 7.13 -1.82 -16.26
CA GLU A 587 5.84 -1.84 -16.93
C GLU A 587 4.69 -2.34 -16.12
N PRO A 588 3.49 -1.92 -16.52
CA PRO A 588 2.26 -2.67 -16.28
C PRO A 588 2.33 -4.14 -16.69
N LEU A 589 1.80 -5.02 -15.84
CA LEU A 589 1.33 -6.35 -16.19
C LEU A 589 0.02 -6.24 -16.98
N LYS A 590 -0.35 -7.30 -17.69
CA LYS A 590 -1.67 -7.39 -18.33
C LYS A 590 -2.55 -8.27 -17.45
N LEU A 591 -3.31 -7.63 -16.55
CA LEU A 591 -4.10 -8.35 -15.56
C LEU A 591 -5.07 -9.34 -16.22
N GLY A 592 -5.15 -10.56 -15.66
CA GLY A 592 -6.00 -11.63 -16.15
C GLY A 592 -5.47 -12.40 -17.38
N GLU A 593 -4.34 -11.98 -17.96
CA GLU A 593 -3.77 -12.65 -19.14
C GLU A 593 -3.12 -14.00 -18.75
N ILE A 594 -3.51 -15.05 -19.46
CA ILE A 594 -2.80 -16.34 -19.47
C ILE A 594 -1.89 -16.32 -20.69
N ALA A 595 -0.60 -16.09 -20.47
CA ALA A 595 0.29 -15.67 -21.54
C ALA A 595 0.73 -16.81 -22.48
N GLY A 596 0.76 -16.44 -23.76
CA GLY A 596 1.83 -16.74 -24.72
C GLY A 596 2.48 -15.41 -25.17
N ASP A 597 3.75 -15.49 -25.58
CA ASP A 597 4.76 -14.41 -25.74
C ASP A 597 4.35 -12.92 -25.77
N SER A 598 5.00 -12.21 -24.84
CA SER A 598 5.48 -10.82 -24.84
C SER A 598 4.55 -9.67 -24.40
N ALA A 599 5.10 -8.88 -23.47
CA ALA A 599 4.59 -7.63 -22.94
C ALA A 599 5.37 -6.43 -23.48
N THR A 600 4.67 -5.30 -23.48
CA THR A 600 5.08 -3.89 -23.61
C THR A 600 6.29 -3.50 -22.75
N ARG A 601 6.97 -2.35 -23.04
CA ARG A 601 7.40 -1.41 -21.99
C ARG A 601 7.75 0.10 -22.39
N GLY A 602 7.77 1.10 -21.47
CA GLY A 602 8.13 2.56 -21.61
C GLY A 602 9.24 3.14 -20.66
N LEU A 603 9.75 4.39 -20.89
CA LEU A 603 11.04 5.00 -20.36
C LEU A 603 11.10 6.55 -20.12
N SER A 604 12.22 7.07 -19.51
CA SER A 604 12.54 8.45 -19.01
C SER A 604 14.01 8.95 -19.32
N PHE A 605 14.36 10.24 -19.02
CA PHE A 605 15.60 11.04 -19.36
C PHE A 605 16.12 12.06 -18.29
N GLY A 606 17.34 12.66 -18.44
CA GLY A 606 17.61 14.12 -18.20
C GLY A 606 18.49 14.71 -17.02
N PRO A 607 19.57 15.55 -17.16
CA PRO A 607 20.69 15.67 -16.15
C PRO A 607 21.24 17.15 -15.75
N PRO A 608 22.50 17.46 -15.23
CA PRO A 608 22.86 18.06 -13.89
C PRO A 608 23.99 19.17 -13.75
N ARG A 609 24.29 19.70 -12.52
CA ARG A 609 25.61 19.82 -11.77
C ARG A 609 25.87 21.07 -10.85
N LYS A 610 26.36 20.80 -9.61
CA LYS A 610 27.45 21.44 -8.81
C LYS A 610 27.53 20.84 -7.37
N LYS A 611 28.67 21.06 -6.68
CA LYS A 611 29.18 20.35 -5.48
C LYS A 611 28.35 20.54 -4.20
N LEU A 612 28.15 19.45 -3.46
CA LEU A 612 27.11 19.24 -2.45
C LEU A 612 27.66 19.19 -1.02
N ALA A 613 26.85 19.60 -0.05
CA ALA A 613 27.15 19.57 1.39
C ALA A 613 27.06 18.15 1.98
N HIS A 614 26.14 17.33 1.46
CA HIS A 614 25.99 15.92 1.80
C HIS A 614 26.18 15.04 0.55
N LYS A 615 26.72 13.83 0.72
CA LYS A 615 26.92 12.84 -0.36
C LYS A 615 26.14 11.57 -0.06
N ASN A 616 25.55 11.00 -1.11
CA ASN A 616 24.81 9.73 -1.07
C ASN A 616 23.67 9.70 -0.02
N GLU A 617 23.01 10.83 0.20
CA GLU A 617 21.80 10.97 1.02
C GLU A 617 20.54 11.01 0.14
N TRP A 618 19.43 10.49 0.67
CA TRP A 618 18.14 10.47 0.00
C TRP A 618 16.98 10.23 0.97
N PHE A 619 15.77 10.62 0.63
CA PHE A 619 14.54 10.28 1.36
C PHE A 619 13.36 10.18 0.39
N THR A 620 12.20 9.76 0.89
CA THR A 620 10.97 9.62 0.11
C THR A 620 9.81 10.42 0.69
N LYS A 621 8.93 10.95 -0.17
CA LYS A 621 7.61 11.49 0.21
C LYS A 621 6.53 10.80 -0.60
N ASP A 622 5.44 10.45 0.06
CA ASP A 622 4.28 9.79 -0.56
C ASP A 622 3.20 10.84 -0.87
N LEU A 623 2.50 10.70 -1.98
CA LEU A 623 1.28 11.46 -2.32
C LEU A 623 0.27 10.51 -2.96
N ARG A 624 -0.95 10.51 -2.45
CA ARG A 624 -2.05 9.69 -2.94
C ARG A 624 -3.24 10.57 -3.24
N VAL A 625 -3.75 10.47 -4.46
CA VAL A 625 -4.95 11.17 -4.89
C VAL A 625 -6.02 10.13 -5.20
N ARG A 626 -7.04 10.05 -4.34
CA ARG A 626 -8.22 9.22 -4.55
C ARG A 626 -9.28 10.03 -5.27
N LEU A 627 -9.75 9.55 -6.42
CA LEU A 627 -10.93 10.08 -7.10
C LEU A 627 -12.14 9.25 -6.71
N VAL A 628 -13.29 9.91 -6.52
CA VAL A 628 -14.56 9.28 -6.13
C VAL A 628 -15.69 9.87 -6.96
N ARG A 629 -16.52 9.03 -7.59
CA ARG A 629 -17.75 9.49 -8.27
C ARG A 629 -18.80 9.96 -7.26
N GLU A 630 -19.20 11.22 -7.35
CA GLU A 630 -20.37 11.74 -6.64
C GLU A 630 -21.63 11.39 -7.43
N ILE A 631 -22.47 10.55 -6.84
CA ILE A 631 -23.69 10.03 -7.48
C ILE A 631 -24.93 10.84 -7.09
N GLY A 632 -24.81 11.78 -6.15
CA GLY A 632 -25.88 12.69 -5.76
C GLY A 632 -25.48 13.67 -4.66
N ARG A 633 -26.44 14.50 -4.22
CA ARG A 633 -26.29 15.39 -3.06
C ARG A 633 -27.55 15.35 -2.21
N VAL A 634 -27.40 15.42 -0.89
CA VAL A 634 -28.53 15.61 0.02
C VAL A 634 -29.13 17.00 -0.24
N SER A 635 -30.39 17.00 -0.67
CA SER A 635 -31.16 18.20 -1.02
C SER A 635 -32.52 18.19 -0.31
N GLU A 636 -33.40 19.15 -0.57
CA GLU A 636 -34.78 19.11 -0.08
C GLU A 636 -35.61 17.95 -0.66
N GLN A 637 -35.13 17.32 -1.74
CA GLN A 637 -35.79 16.21 -2.40
C GLN A 637 -35.15 14.86 -2.02
N GLU A 638 -35.98 13.81 -2.05
CA GLU A 638 -35.54 12.44 -1.80
C GLU A 638 -34.59 11.97 -2.91
N THR A 639 -33.52 11.26 -2.51
CA THR A 639 -32.52 10.69 -3.42
C THR A 639 -32.47 9.17 -3.25
N THR A 640 -32.60 8.41 -4.34
CA THR A 640 -32.54 6.94 -4.33
C THR A 640 -31.27 6.45 -5.04
N LEU A 641 -30.54 5.52 -4.42
CA LEU A 641 -29.27 4.97 -4.90
C LEU A 641 -29.33 3.44 -4.98
N ALA A 642 -28.32 2.83 -5.60
CA ALA A 642 -28.14 1.37 -5.72
C ALA A 642 -29.43 0.62 -6.09
N ASN A 643 -30.00 0.92 -7.27
CA ASN A 643 -31.24 0.29 -7.75
C ASN A 643 -32.44 0.39 -6.77
N ARG A 644 -32.54 1.50 -6.02
CA ARG A 644 -33.58 1.76 -4.99
C ARG A 644 -33.43 0.93 -3.72
N GLN A 645 -32.26 0.37 -3.46
CA GLN A 645 -31.96 -0.28 -2.18
C GLN A 645 -31.63 0.73 -1.08
N ILE A 646 -31.15 1.93 -1.43
CA ILE A 646 -30.87 3.01 -0.47
C ILE A 646 -31.70 4.23 -0.87
N THR A 647 -32.42 4.81 0.09
CA THR A 647 -33.20 6.04 -0.11
C THR A 647 -32.84 7.04 0.99
N ILE A 648 -32.25 8.17 0.61
CA ILE A 648 -31.93 9.26 1.54
C ILE A 648 -33.07 10.29 1.44
N LYS A 649 -33.76 10.53 2.56
CA LYS A 649 -34.84 11.52 2.60
C LYS A 649 -34.29 12.93 2.43
N GLY A 650 -35.06 13.77 1.77
CA GLY A 650 -34.72 15.18 1.61
C GLY A 650 -34.63 15.89 2.96
N HIS A 651 -33.66 16.80 3.10
CA HIS A 651 -33.42 17.53 4.34
C HIS A 651 -33.33 19.05 4.07
N PRO A 652 -34.02 19.90 4.87
CA PRO A 652 -34.19 21.33 4.58
C PRO A 652 -32.96 22.22 4.85
N SER A 653 -31.92 21.73 5.52
CA SER A 653 -30.78 22.57 5.95
C SER A 653 -29.41 21.88 5.95
N PHE A 654 -29.35 20.62 6.37
CA PHE A 654 -28.20 19.74 6.14
C PHE A 654 -27.96 19.52 4.64
N GLN A 655 -26.71 19.68 4.21
CA GLN A 655 -26.27 19.40 2.84
C GLN A 655 -25.00 18.57 2.87
N ALA A 656 -24.90 17.58 1.98
CA ALA A 656 -23.71 16.76 1.80
C ALA A 656 -23.68 16.19 0.37
N GLY A 657 -22.50 16.02 -0.21
CA GLY A 657 -22.31 15.14 -1.37
C GLY A 657 -22.51 13.68 -0.97
N VAL A 658 -22.94 12.84 -1.92
CA VAL A 658 -23.24 11.43 -1.67
C VAL A 658 -22.52 10.56 -2.69
N SER A 659 -21.78 9.58 -2.19
CA SER A 659 -21.01 8.61 -2.99
C SER A 659 -21.21 7.19 -2.46
N LEU A 660 -21.13 6.20 -3.35
CA LEU A 660 -21.05 4.78 -2.97
C LEU A 660 -19.63 4.29 -3.23
N LEU A 661 -18.97 3.75 -2.20
CA LEU A 661 -17.58 3.30 -2.24
C LEU A 661 -17.49 1.80 -2.01
N THR A 662 -16.45 1.17 -2.54
CA THR A 662 -16.03 -0.16 -2.06
C THR A 662 -15.14 -0.02 -0.80
N PRO A 663 -15.20 -0.97 0.15
CA PRO A 663 -14.40 -0.92 1.39
C PRO A 663 -12.88 -0.87 1.11
N GLU A 664 -12.44 -1.66 0.14
CA GLU A 664 -11.12 -1.57 -0.49
C GLU A 664 -11.33 -0.95 -1.88
N SER A 665 -10.66 0.14 -2.21
CA SER A 665 -10.68 0.63 -3.60
C SER A 665 -10.05 -0.43 -4.49
N LYS A 666 -10.52 -0.58 -5.73
CA LYS A 666 -9.90 -1.52 -6.70
C LYS A 666 -8.42 -1.20 -6.95
N SER A 667 -8.04 0.04 -6.68
CA SER A 667 -6.66 0.57 -6.71
C SER A 667 -5.78 0.06 -5.58
N ARG A 668 -4.68 -0.59 -5.99
CA ARG A 668 -3.64 -1.10 -5.11
C ARG A 668 -2.83 0.04 -4.48
N GLY A 669 -3.35 0.63 -3.41
CA GLY A 669 -2.60 1.50 -2.50
C GLY A 669 -2.35 0.76 -1.18
N VAL A 670 -1.14 0.85 -0.62
CA VAL A 670 -0.87 0.42 0.77
C VAL A 670 -1.53 1.42 1.73
N VAL A 671 -2.85 1.48 1.74
CA VAL A 671 -3.59 2.18 2.79
C VAL A 671 -3.61 1.23 3.98
N ALA A 672 -2.87 1.58 5.02
CA ALA A 672 -3.12 1.03 6.34
C ALA A 672 -4.43 1.65 6.84
N GLY A 673 -5.56 1.07 6.46
CA GLY A 673 -6.90 1.53 6.84
C GLY A 673 -7.95 0.92 5.91
N ALA A 674 -8.85 0.06 6.35
CA ALA A 674 -9.05 -0.46 7.69
C ALA A 674 -9.68 -1.85 7.54
N GLY A 675 -8.91 -2.93 7.75
CA GLY A 675 -9.43 -4.32 7.69
C GLY A 675 -10.42 -4.69 8.81
N PHE A 676 -11.07 -3.69 9.40
CA PHE A 676 -12.03 -3.91 10.48
C PHE A 676 -13.32 -4.52 9.95
N GLU A 677 -13.73 -4.26 8.69
CA GLU A 677 -14.94 -4.89 8.16
C GLU A 677 -14.77 -6.40 8.12
N ARG A 678 -13.62 -6.87 7.63
CA ARG A 678 -13.25 -8.30 7.63
C ARG A 678 -13.09 -8.86 9.04
N ALA A 679 -12.62 -8.04 10.00
CA ALA A 679 -12.55 -8.45 11.40
C ALA A 679 -13.95 -8.71 11.96
N LEU A 680 -14.94 -7.86 11.63
CA LEU A 680 -16.33 -8.04 12.02
C LEU A 680 -16.99 -9.22 11.27
N GLU A 681 -16.65 -9.44 10.01
CA GLU A 681 -17.13 -10.59 9.23
C GLU A 681 -16.68 -11.93 9.83
N ARG A 682 -15.43 -12.01 10.28
CA ARG A 682 -14.92 -13.20 11.01
C ARG A 682 -15.66 -13.47 12.32
N GLN A 683 -16.33 -12.47 12.89
CA GLN A 683 -17.14 -12.59 14.10
C GLN A 683 -18.62 -12.90 13.79
N GLY A 684 -18.96 -13.13 12.53
CA GLY A 684 -20.30 -13.55 12.10
C GLY A 684 -21.24 -12.40 11.74
N MET A 685 -20.73 -11.18 11.56
CA MET A 685 -21.48 -10.11 10.88
C MET A 685 -21.32 -10.25 9.36
N GLU A 686 -22.22 -9.65 8.59
CA GLU A 686 -22.15 -9.66 7.13
C GLU A 686 -22.24 -8.21 6.65
N LEU A 687 -21.21 -7.70 5.95
CA LEU A 687 -21.29 -6.38 5.35
C LEU A 687 -22.31 -6.41 4.20
N LEU A 688 -23.29 -5.52 4.21
CA LEU A 688 -24.29 -5.47 3.15
C LEU A 688 -23.65 -5.09 1.82
N SER A 689 -23.92 -5.90 0.80
CA SER A 689 -23.63 -5.55 -0.58
C SER A 689 -24.88 -5.09 -1.29
N PHE A 690 -24.77 -3.96 -2.01
CA PHE A 690 -25.86 -3.37 -2.77
C PHE A 690 -25.83 -3.77 -4.26
N ALA A 691 -25.10 -4.85 -4.58
CA ALA A 691 -24.90 -5.36 -5.94
C ALA A 691 -26.09 -6.17 -6.45
N GLY A 692 -26.45 -5.98 -7.72
CA GLY A 692 -27.51 -6.73 -8.38
C GLY A 692 -27.11 -8.18 -8.64
N THR A 693 -28.02 -9.14 -8.45
CA THR A 693 -27.83 -10.55 -8.82
C THR A 693 -27.83 -10.73 -10.34
N ARG A 694 -26.69 -10.43 -10.99
CA ARG A 694 -26.17 -10.92 -12.28
C ARG A 694 -25.24 -9.84 -12.87
N GLY A 695 -23.94 -10.10 -12.89
CA GLY A 695 -22.99 -9.41 -13.77
C GLY A 695 -22.48 -8.04 -13.31
N ASP A 696 -23.16 -7.34 -12.39
CA ASP A 696 -22.67 -6.07 -11.81
C ASP A 696 -22.00 -6.35 -10.46
N SER A 697 -20.68 -6.51 -10.46
CA SER A 697 -19.87 -6.43 -9.24
C SER A 697 -19.62 -4.98 -8.77
N ASP A 698 -20.34 -4.01 -9.35
CA ASP A 698 -19.91 -2.61 -9.46
C ASP A 698 -20.72 -1.61 -8.62
N THR A 699 -21.41 -2.03 -7.57
CA THR A 699 -22.04 -1.08 -6.62
C THR A 699 -21.33 -1.11 -5.28
N GLY A 700 -20.84 0.05 -4.83
CA GLY A 700 -20.18 0.21 -3.54
C GLY A 700 -21.00 -0.31 -2.34
N ASN A 701 -20.32 -0.82 -1.32
CA ASN A 701 -20.90 -1.33 -0.06
C ASN A 701 -20.93 -0.27 1.06
N VAL A 702 -20.29 0.88 0.83
CA VAL A 702 -20.09 1.93 1.83
C VAL A 702 -20.73 3.22 1.32
N LEU A 703 -21.62 3.80 2.13
CA LEU A 703 -22.23 5.09 1.80
C LEU A 703 -21.37 6.21 2.38
N GLU A 704 -20.86 7.09 1.53
CA GLU A 704 -20.08 8.25 1.95
C GLU A 704 -20.88 9.54 1.81
N PHE A 705 -20.87 10.36 2.86
CA PHE A 705 -21.27 11.75 2.83
C PHE A 705 -20.02 12.65 2.78
N SER A 706 -19.88 13.44 1.72
CA SER A 706 -18.81 14.45 1.54
C SER A 706 -19.35 15.87 1.70
N ASP A 707 -18.48 16.88 1.78
CA ASP A 707 -18.89 18.30 1.82
C ASP A 707 -19.95 18.67 2.89
N ILE A 708 -19.88 18.08 4.09
CA ILE A 708 -20.96 18.19 5.07
C ILE A 708 -21.15 19.64 5.59
N GLN A 709 -22.34 20.22 5.39
CA GLN A 709 -22.70 21.55 5.87
C GLN A 709 -23.85 21.51 6.88
N ASN A 710 -23.76 22.37 7.89
CA ASN A 710 -24.74 22.54 8.97
C ASN A 710 -25.05 21.23 9.75
N PRO A 711 -24.04 20.43 10.17
CA PRO A 711 -24.26 19.16 10.87
C PRO A 711 -25.01 19.32 12.20
N GLU A 712 -24.94 20.49 12.84
CA GLU A 712 -25.64 20.82 14.08
C GLU A 712 -27.17 20.76 13.96
N THR A 713 -27.70 20.94 12.74
CA THR A 713 -29.15 20.90 12.47
C THR A 713 -29.77 19.51 12.69
N LEU A 714 -28.95 18.45 12.59
CA LEU A 714 -29.36 17.06 12.76
C LEU A 714 -29.95 16.77 14.15
N THR A 715 -29.55 17.54 15.16
CA THR A 715 -30.07 17.42 16.53
C THR A 715 -31.56 17.74 16.62
N ARG A 716 -32.05 18.64 15.76
CA ARG A 716 -33.46 19.08 15.73
C ARG A 716 -34.27 18.39 14.63
N SER A 717 -33.60 18.01 13.55
CA SER A 717 -34.18 17.36 12.38
C SER A 717 -33.21 16.27 11.91
N PRO A 718 -33.39 15.01 12.34
CA PRO A 718 -32.46 13.93 11.98
C PRO A 718 -32.44 13.65 10.49
N LEU A 719 -31.29 13.23 9.96
CA LEU A 719 -31.18 12.69 8.61
C LEU A 719 -31.78 11.29 8.59
N GLU A 720 -32.72 11.03 7.68
CA GLU A 720 -33.37 9.73 7.54
C GLU A 720 -32.89 8.99 6.29
N ILE A 721 -32.41 7.77 6.47
CA ILE A 721 -31.97 6.86 5.41
C ILE A 721 -32.84 5.60 5.47
N GLU A 722 -33.50 5.22 4.38
CA GLU A 722 -34.22 3.95 4.27
C GLU A 722 -33.39 2.95 3.46
N LEU A 723 -33.21 1.75 4.02
CA LEU A 723 -32.61 0.59 3.37
C LEU A 723 -33.71 -0.42 3.03
N ASN A 724 -33.77 -0.80 1.75
CA ASN A 724 -34.67 -1.79 1.21
C ASN A 724 -33.90 -3.08 0.91
N VAL A 725 -33.60 -3.83 1.97
CA VAL A 725 -32.86 -5.09 1.94
C VAL A 725 -33.69 -6.16 2.64
N ASP A 726 -33.75 -7.36 2.05
CA ASP A 726 -34.45 -8.51 2.64
C ASP A 726 -33.69 -9.01 3.87
N LEU A 727 -34.39 -9.09 5.01
CA LEU A 727 -33.86 -9.57 6.30
C LEU A 727 -34.77 -10.68 6.83
N ALA A 728 -34.17 -11.75 7.35
CA ALA A 728 -34.89 -12.75 8.14
C ALA A 728 -35.48 -12.14 9.44
N ASP A 729 -36.35 -12.89 10.11
CA ASP A 729 -37.08 -12.40 11.29
C ASP A 729 -36.19 -12.06 12.50
N ASP A 730 -34.99 -12.63 12.56
CA ASP A 730 -33.96 -12.44 13.59
C ASP A 730 -32.75 -11.61 13.13
N GLU A 731 -32.76 -11.12 11.88
CA GLU A 731 -31.70 -10.32 11.28
C GLU A 731 -32.03 -8.81 11.31
N PHE A 732 -31.00 -7.98 11.49
CA PHE A 732 -31.11 -6.53 11.52
C PHE A 732 -29.81 -5.87 11.00
N ILE A 733 -29.89 -4.55 10.75
CA ILE A 733 -28.80 -3.76 10.17
C ILE A 733 -28.20 -2.83 11.21
N LEU A 734 -26.87 -2.80 11.28
CA LEU A 734 -26.08 -1.95 12.16
C LEU A 734 -25.28 -0.94 11.31
N PRO A 735 -25.55 0.37 11.42
CA PRO A 735 -24.77 1.40 10.73
C PRO A 735 -23.52 1.79 11.53
N LEU A 736 -22.33 1.55 10.98
CA LEU A 736 -21.04 1.78 11.61
C LEU A 736 -20.21 2.81 10.83
N THR A 737 -19.36 3.55 11.53
CA THR A 737 -18.35 4.46 10.97
C THR A 737 -16.99 4.16 11.59
N PHE A 738 -15.90 4.35 10.85
CA PHE A 738 -14.54 4.29 11.41
C PHE A 738 -13.91 5.69 11.42
N ASP A 739 -13.45 6.15 12.59
CA ASP A 739 -12.93 7.52 12.77
C ASP A 739 -11.39 7.62 12.62
N GLY A 740 -10.74 6.53 12.19
CA GLY A 740 -9.28 6.40 12.09
C GLY A 740 -8.64 5.66 13.26
N GLU A 741 -9.34 5.55 14.40
CA GLU A 741 -8.86 4.85 15.60
C GLU A 741 -9.92 3.86 16.14
N HIS A 742 -11.21 4.19 16.02
CA HIS A 742 -12.33 3.45 16.61
C HIS A 742 -13.49 3.27 15.63
N ILE A 743 -14.25 2.19 15.83
CA ILE A 743 -15.51 1.91 15.12
C ILE A 743 -16.67 2.43 15.97
N LEU A 744 -17.48 3.32 15.41
CA LEU A 744 -18.55 4.03 16.10
C LEU A 744 -19.91 3.65 15.50
N LEU A 745 -20.89 3.37 16.36
CA LEU A 745 -22.29 3.24 15.94
C LEU A 745 -22.80 4.60 15.47
N THR A 746 -23.31 4.68 14.23
CA THR A 746 -23.72 5.95 13.62
C THR A 746 -25.16 5.89 13.10
N GLY A 747 -26.09 6.31 13.96
CA GLY A 747 -27.52 6.36 13.66
C GLY A 747 -28.35 5.23 14.29
N ASP A 748 -29.65 5.45 14.36
CA ASP A 748 -30.62 4.57 15.02
C ASP A 748 -31.42 3.75 13.98
N PRO A 749 -31.17 2.44 13.83
CA PRO A 749 -31.94 1.58 12.93
C PRO A 749 -33.30 1.20 13.52
N THR A 750 -34.35 1.29 12.71
CA THR A 750 -35.74 0.94 13.04
C THR A 750 -36.42 0.24 11.85
N LYS A 751 -37.29 -0.74 12.06
CA LYS A 751 -38.01 -1.44 10.98
C LYS A 751 -39.33 -0.72 10.67
N CYS A 752 -39.56 -0.38 9.40
CA CYS A 752 -40.76 0.30 8.92
C CYS A 752 -41.86 -0.67 8.49
N GLU A 753 -43.10 -0.17 8.37
CA GLU A 753 -44.20 -0.90 7.74
C GLU A 753 -43.82 -1.26 6.29
N GLY A 754 -43.75 -2.57 6.00
CA GLY A 754 -43.32 -3.10 4.71
C GLY A 754 -41.93 -3.76 4.69
N GLY A 755 -41.26 -3.94 5.84
CA GLY A 755 -40.03 -4.75 5.94
C GLY A 755 -38.72 -3.99 5.76
N ARG A 756 -38.78 -2.72 5.32
CA ARG A 756 -37.63 -1.81 5.16
C ARG A 756 -37.03 -1.40 6.50
N THR A 757 -35.74 -1.03 6.49
CA THR A 757 -35.04 -0.50 7.68
C THR A 757 -34.79 1.01 7.52
N GLN A 758 -35.36 1.84 8.40
CA GLN A 758 -35.05 3.27 8.51
C GLN A 758 -33.95 3.52 9.53
N ILE A 759 -32.93 4.28 9.16
CA ILE A 759 -31.81 4.72 9.99
C ILE A 759 -31.93 6.23 10.19
N ARG A 760 -31.92 6.67 11.46
CA ARG A 760 -32.00 8.09 11.83
C ARG A 760 -30.67 8.58 12.39
N ILE A 761 -30.06 9.58 11.78
CA ILE A 761 -28.79 10.15 12.23
C ILE A 761 -29.05 11.53 12.82
N SER A 762 -28.91 11.65 14.14
CA SER A 762 -29.13 12.90 14.89
C SER A 762 -27.84 13.62 15.26
N HIS A 763 -26.69 12.92 15.18
CA HIS A 763 -25.37 13.47 15.46
C HIS A 763 -24.33 12.79 14.57
N LEU A 764 -23.31 13.54 14.16
CA LEU A 764 -22.19 13.03 13.36
C LEU A 764 -20.92 12.99 14.22
N PRO A 765 -20.16 11.88 14.18
CA PRO A 765 -18.87 11.82 14.86
C PRO A 765 -17.87 12.81 14.25
N ASN A 766 -16.96 13.33 15.09
CA ASN A 766 -15.90 14.24 14.63
C ASN A 766 -14.76 13.42 14.01
N ILE A 767 -14.58 13.52 12.69
CA ILE A 767 -13.59 12.75 11.92
C ILE A 767 -12.55 13.74 11.36
N PRO A 768 -11.23 13.52 11.59
CA PRO A 768 -10.19 14.32 10.95
C PRO A 768 -10.26 14.16 9.43
N ASP A 769 -10.31 15.27 8.69
CA ASP A 769 -10.47 15.24 7.22
C ASP A 769 -9.42 16.12 6.51
N ASN A 770 -8.81 15.59 5.45
CA ASN A 770 -7.80 16.24 4.60
C ASN A 770 -8.38 16.67 3.22
N ARG A 771 -9.71 16.80 3.10
CA ARG A 771 -10.43 17.17 1.86
C ARG A 771 -10.58 18.68 1.63
N ARG A 772 -11.05 19.03 0.42
CA ARG A 772 -11.32 20.38 -0.07
C ARG A 772 -12.46 21.11 0.66
N SER A 773 -13.36 20.38 1.29
CA SER A 773 -14.55 20.94 1.92
C SER A 773 -14.31 21.47 3.32
N LEU A 774 -14.92 22.62 3.62
CA LEU A 774 -15.05 23.14 4.99
C LEU A 774 -15.84 22.19 5.92
N GLY A 775 -16.51 21.20 5.35
CA GLY A 775 -17.23 20.13 6.03
C GLY A 775 -16.51 18.80 5.91
N GLY A 776 -16.33 18.08 7.02
CA GLY A 776 -15.70 16.76 7.01
C GLY A 776 -16.49 15.72 6.21
N ALA A 777 -15.91 14.54 6.01
CA ALA A 777 -16.54 13.39 5.38
C ALA A 777 -16.95 12.30 6.39
N LEU A 778 -18.05 11.60 6.11
CA LEU A 778 -18.56 10.49 6.92
C LEU A 778 -18.73 9.24 6.03
N LYS A 779 -18.10 8.13 6.41
CA LYS A 779 -18.31 6.82 5.77
C LYS A 779 -19.18 5.93 6.64
N LEU A 780 -20.29 5.46 6.08
CA LEU A 780 -21.22 4.53 6.73
C LEU A 780 -21.11 3.14 6.12
N TYR A 781 -20.84 2.16 6.99
CA TYR A 781 -20.81 0.74 6.71
C TYR A 781 -22.06 0.10 7.30
N PHE A 782 -22.81 -0.65 6.51
CA PHE A 782 -24.04 -1.29 6.98
C PHE A 782 -23.79 -2.79 7.16
N PHE A 783 -23.73 -3.25 8.41
CA PHE A 783 -23.57 -4.66 8.71
C PHE A 783 -24.89 -5.30 9.05
N LYS A 784 -25.19 -6.41 8.39
CA LYS A 784 -26.21 -7.35 8.79
C LYS A 784 -25.69 -8.22 9.95
N THR A 785 -26.53 -8.41 10.94
CA THR A 785 -26.24 -9.19 12.16
C THR A 785 -27.55 -9.82 12.66
N TYR A 786 -27.45 -10.77 13.59
CA TYR A 786 -28.58 -11.61 13.99
C TYR A 786 -28.63 -11.83 15.52
N LEU A 787 -29.84 -12.02 16.05
CA LEU A 787 -30.00 -12.55 17.41
C LEU A 787 -29.73 -14.06 17.38
N ARG A 788 -28.66 -14.53 18.02
CA ARG A 788 -28.41 -15.97 18.25
C ARG A 788 -29.55 -16.59 19.08
N ARG A 789 -30.64 -17.00 18.43
CA ARG A 789 -31.77 -17.74 19.04
C ARG A 789 -31.55 -19.26 19.03
N SER A 790 -30.62 -19.76 18.23
CA SER A 790 -30.32 -21.19 18.09
C SER A 790 -29.17 -21.58 19.03
N ASN A 791 -29.43 -22.51 19.96
CA ASN A 791 -28.56 -23.04 21.04
C ASN A 791 -28.57 -22.32 22.40
N VAL A 792 -29.63 -21.60 22.75
CA VAL A 792 -29.75 -20.95 24.07
C VAL A 792 -30.40 -21.85 25.12
N ASN A 793 -29.96 -21.68 26.37
CA ASN A 793 -30.29 -22.45 27.57
C ASN A 793 -29.71 -23.86 27.52
N LYS A 794 -28.38 -24.02 27.53
CA LYS A 794 -27.74 -25.33 27.64
C LYS A 794 -26.53 -25.30 28.57
N ILE A 795 -26.48 -26.27 29.48
CA ILE A 795 -25.26 -26.59 30.23
C ILE A 795 -24.27 -27.34 29.34
N CYS A 796 -23.03 -26.84 29.26
CA CYS A 796 -21.91 -27.48 28.57
C CYS A 796 -20.75 -27.71 29.55
N TRP A 797 -19.87 -28.69 29.28
CA TRP A 797 -18.59 -28.80 29.97
C TRP A 797 -17.46 -28.22 29.11
N VAL A 798 -16.45 -27.63 29.76
CA VAL A 798 -15.33 -26.96 29.09
C VAL A 798 -14.14 -27.90 28.94
N GLU A 799 -13.64 -28.03 27.72
CA GLU A 799 -12.35 -28.64 27.42
C GLU A 799 -11.31 -27.55 27.14
N TYR A 800 -10.26 -27.50 27.95
CA TYR A 800 -9.10 -26.63 27.73
C TYR A 800 -8.07 -27.32 26.83
N LYS A 801 -7.77 -26.72 25.68
CA LYS A 801 -6.78 -27.24 24.72
C LYS A 801 -5.38 -26.74 25.07
N SER A 802 -4.37 -27.47 24.59
CA SER A 802 -2.95 -27.16 24.83
C SER A 802 -2.49 -25.84 24.19
N ASP A 803 -3.22 -25.33 23.21
CA ASP A 803 -2.96 -24.04 22.56
C ASP A 803 -3.62 -22.85 23.28
N GLY A 804 -4.28 -23.10 24.43
CA GLY A 804 -5.00 -22.09 25.20
C GLY A 804 -6.43 -21.83 24.74
N SER A 805 -6.89 -22.47 23.67
CA SER A 805 -8.29 -22.38 23.23
C SER A 805 -9.21 -23.25 24.11
N ILE A 806 -10.50 -22.89 24.15
CA ILE A 806 -11.53 -23.65 24.87
C ILE A 806 -12.53 -24.25 23.89
N VAL A 807 -13.05 -25.44 24.21
CA VAL A 807 -14.13 -26.09 23.45
C VAL A 807 -15.23 -26.48 24.42
N LYS A 808 -16.47 -26.04 24.14
CA LYS A 808 -17.66 -26.38 24.92
C LYS A 808 -18.33 -27.64 24.36
N HIS A 809 -18.65 -28.58 25.25
CA HIS A 809 -19.26 -29.86 24.90
C HIS A 809 -20.62 -30.04 25.57
N GLN A 810 -21.67 -30.22 24.76
CA GLN A 810 -23.03 -30.50 25.25
C GLN A 810 -23.26 -31.98 25.57
N ARG A 811 -22.49 -32.89 24.96
CA ARG A 811 -22.66 -34.34 25.16
C ARG A 811 -21.84 -34.82 26.35
N GLY A 812 -22.41 -35.73 27.12
CA GLY A 812 -21.73 -36.38 28.24
C GLY A 812 -21.62 -35.56 29.51
N VAL A 813 -22.32 -34.42 29.62
CA VAL A 813 -22.30 -33.54 30.80
C VAL A 813 -22.67 -34.32 32.07
N ALA A 814 -23.80 -35.04 32.09
CA ALA A 814 -24.23 -35.82 33.25
C ALA A 814 -23.19 -36.87 33.71
N ALA A 815 -22.49 -37.51 32.77
CA ALA A 815 -21.45 -38.48 33.10
C ALA A 815 -20.21 -37.83 33.73
N ARG A 816 -19.86 -36.60 33.30
CA ARG A 816 -18.77 -35.82 33.90
C ARG A 816 -19.16 -35.30 35.28
N VAL A 817 -20.38 -34.80 35.44
CA VAL A 817 -20.93 -34.36 36.73
C VAL A 817 -20.90 -35.51 37.74
N ALA A 818 -21.36 -36.70 37.35
CA ALA A 818 -21.33 -37.89 38.22
C ALA A 818 -19.91 -38.32 38.65
N ALA A 819 -18.86 -37.91 37.92
CA ALA A 819 -17.46 -38.21 38.22
C ALA A 819 -16.75 -37.10 39.00
N ALA A 820 -17.35 -35.92 39.14
CA ALA A 820 -16.77 -34.75 39.79
C ALA A 820 -17.23 -34.64 41.26
N LYS A 821 -16.41 -33.98 42.10
CA LYS A 821 -16.76 -33.63 43.48
C LYS A 821 -16.74 -32.14 43.74
N ASN A 822 -15.97 -31.38 42.95
CA ASN A 822 -15.91 -29.93 43.00
C ASN A 822 -16.18 -29.35 41.60
N VAL A 823 -17.32 -28.69 41.42
CA VAL A 823 -17.81 -28.22 40.12
C VAL A 823 -17.95 -26.69 40.13
N LEU A 824 -17.42 -26.05 39.10
CA LEU A 824 -17.58 -24.61 38.85
C LEU A 824 -18.57 -24.39 37.71
N LEU A 825 -19.61 -23.59 37.92
CA LEU A 825 -20.57 -23.21 36.88
C LEU A 825 -20.42 -21.73 36.52
N LEU A 826 -20.14 -21.46 35.25
CA LEU A 826 -20.00 -20.11 34.69
C LEU A 826 -21.34 -19.65 34.11
N ILE A 827 -21.76 -18.44 34.47
CA ILE A 827 -23.01 -17.84 33.99
C ILE A 827 -22.72 -16.42 33.51
N HIS A 828 -22.98 -16.19 32.22
CA HIS A 828 -22.71 -14.89 31.60
C HIS A 828 -23.77 -13.84 31.95
N GLY A 829 -23.44 -12.58 31.67
CA GLY A 829 -24.34 -11.45 31.85
C GLY A 829 -25.31 -11.22 30.70
N ILE A 830 -25.69 -9.96 30.52
CA ILE A 830 -26.48 -9.55 29.36
C ILE A 830 -25.69 -9.77 28.05
N ILE A 831 -24.37 -9.93 28.09
CA ILE A 831 -23.47 -9.91 26.93
C ILE A 831 -23.33 -11.26 26.17
N GLY A 832 -23.94 -12.35 26.66
CA GLY A 832 -24.39 -13.46 25.80
C GLY A 832 -23.51 -14.72 25.67
N ASP A 833 -22.31 -14.79 26.24
CA ASP A 833 -21.56 -16.04 26.39
C ASP A 833 -20.57 -16.04 27.57
N THR A 834 -20.14 -17.25 27.95
CA THR A 834 -19.19 -17.52 29.05
C THR A 834 -17.73 -17.73 28.61
N ASP A 835 -17.38 -17.52 27.34
CA ASP A 835 -16.04 -17.86 26.81
C ASP A 835 -14.94 -17.03 27.48
N GLY A 836 -15.18 -15.72 27.61
CA GLY A 836 -14.23 -14.81 28.26
C GLY A 836 -14.01 -15.14 29.74
N ILE A 837 -15.06 -15.61 30.43
CA ILE A 837 -14.97 -16.06 31.82
C ILE A 837 -14.09 -17.33 31.89
N ALA A 838 -14.39 -18.32 31.03
CA ALA A 838 -13.68 -19.60 31.00
C ALA A 838 -12.19 -19.44 30.68
N GLN A 839 -11.85 -18.55 29.74
CA GLN A 839 -10.45 -18.20 29.42
C GLN A 839 -9.77 -17.52 30.60
N GLY A 840 -10.43 -16.54 31.23
CA GLY A 840 -9.90 -15.83 32.39
C GLY A 840 -9.51 -16.74 33.56
N LEU A 841 -10.21 -17.88 33.75
CA LEU A 841 -9.85 -18.87 34.78
C LEU A 841 -8.42 -19.42 34.63
N THR A 842 -7.97 -19.62 33.38
CA THR A 842 -6.61 -20.13 33.08
C THR A 842 -5.52 -19.08 33.29
N MET A 843 -5.91 -17.80 33.23
CA MET A 843 -5.04 -16.64 33.37
C MET A 843 -4.90 -16.19 34.83
N ALA A 844 -5.98 -16.30 35.62
CA ALA A 844 -5.93 -16.00 37.05
C ALA A 844 -5.17 -17.08 37.80
N ARG A 845 -3.97 -16.74 38.28
CA ARG A 845 -3.10 -17.64 39.02
C ARG A 845 -3.00 -17.22 40.48
N ASP A 846 -3.13 -18.20 41.36
CA ASP A 846 -2.93 -18.00 42.80
C ASP A 846 -1.45 -17.68 43.12
N ALA A 847 -1.16 -17.41 44.39
CA ALA A 847 0.21 -17.10 44.83
C ALA A 847 1.22 -18.25 44.59
N ASN A 848 0.76 -19.47 44.33
CA ASN A 848 1.57 -20.63 44.02
C ASN A 848 1.67 -20.92 42.51
N GLY A 849 1.07 -20.07 41.66
CA GLY A 849 1.07 -20.21 40.21
C GLY A 849 0.02 -21.17 39.65
N ARG A 850 -0.86 -21.74 40.49
CA ARG A 850 -1.96 -22.63 40.07
C ARG A 850 -3.11 -21.80 39.52
N SER A 851 -3.63 -22.14 38.34
CA SER A 851 -4.75 -21.39 37.77
C SER A 851 -6.09 -21.77 38.43
N VAL A 852 -7.11 -20.93 38.31
CA VAL A 852 -8.39 -21.16 39.01
C VAL A 852 -9.12 -22.38 38.45
N ASP A 853 -9.05 -22.63 37.14
CA ASP A 853 -9.65 -23.81 36.51
C ASP A 853 -9.09 -25.12 37.10
N GLU A 854 -7.79 -25.15 37.41
CA GLU A 854 -7.12 -26.31 38.02
C GLU A 854 -7.61 -26.61 39.44
N GLN A 855 -8.38 -25.73 40.09
CA GLN A 855 -8.91 -25.94 41.44
C GLN A 855 -10.23 -26.74 41.45
N PHE A 856 -10.83 -26.95 40.29
CA PHE A 856 -12.10 -27.66 40.13
C PHE A 856 -11.91 -28.96 39.34
N ASP A 857 -12.73 -29.97 39.62
CA ASP A 857 -12.73 -31.23 38.87
C ASP A 857 -13.42 -31.06 37.51
N LEU A 858 -14.33 -30.10 37.41
CA LEU A 858 -15.16 -29.85 36.24
C LEU A 858 -15.58 -28.37 36.17
N VAL A 859 -15.36 -27.75 35.02
CA VAL A 859 -15.91 -26.43 34.68
C VAL A 859 -17.08 -26.62 33.73
N LEU A 860 -18.24 -26.10 34.13
CA LEU A 860 -19.48 -26.05 33.36
C LEU A 860 -19.78 -24.61 32.94
N THR A 861 -20.50 -24.46 31.83
CA THR A 861 -21.02 -23.17 31.38
C THR A 861 -22.51 -23.26 31.16
N TYR A 862 -23.24 -22.20 31.50
CA TYR A 862 -24.64 -22.03 31.15
C TYR A 862 -24.80 -20.77 30.30
N ASP A 863 -24.99 -20.98 29.00
CA ASP A 863 -25.27 -19.91 28.04
C ASP A 863 -26.79 -19.86 27.77
N TYR A 864 -27.41 -18.67 27.88
CA TYR A 864 -28.86 -18.48 27.89
C TYR A 864 -29.33 -17.25 27.09
N GLU A 865 -30.60 -17.24 26.69
CA GLU A 865 -31.21 -16.09 26.00
C GLU A 865 -31.58 -15.01 27.03
N ASN A 866 -31.13 -13.78 26.79
CA ASN A 866 -31.01 -12.78 27.84
C ASN A 866 -31.68 -11.43 27.51
N LEU A 867 -32.54 -11.39 26.48
CA LEU A 867 -33.26 -10.16 26.08
C LEU A 867 -34.77 -10.36 26.03
N SER A 868 -35.25 -11.51 25.56
CA SER A 868 -36.67 -11.79 25.34
C SER A 868 -37.30 -12.56 26.50
N THR A 869 -36.48 -13.31 27.23
CA THR A 869 -36.87 -14.14 28.37
C THR A 869 -36.68 -13.37 29.67
N SER A 870 -37.65 -13.47 30.60
CA SER A 870 -37.50 -12.82 31.90
C SER A 870 -36.35 -13.46 32.70
N ILE A 871 -35.72 -12.69 33.59
CA ILE A 871 -34.64 -13.17 34.48
C ILE A 871 -35.16 -14.32 35.35
N ALA A 872 -36.40 -14.21 35.84
CA ALA A 872 -37.04 -15.24 36.64
C ALA A 872 -37.25 -16.55 35.84
N ASP A 873 -37.77 -16.48 34.61
CA ASP A 873 -37.96 -17.67 33.77
C ASP A 873 -36.61 -18.33 33.40
N THR A 874 -35.58 -17.52 33.19
CA THR A 874 -34.21 -18.00 32.95
C THR A 874 -33.67 -18.77 34.15
N ALA A 875 -33.94 -18.29 35.38
CA ALA A 875 -33.53 -18.96 36.61
C ALA A 875 -34.27 -20.30 36.82
N VAL A 876 -35.55 -20.37 36.45
CA VAL A 876 -36.31 -21.64 36.45
C VAL A 876 -35.75 -22.62 35.43
N ALA A 877 -35.38 -22.15 34.23
CA ALA A 877 -34.74 -22.99 33.22
C ALA A 877 -33.37 -23.52 33.67
N LEU A 878 -32.59 -22.70 34.38
CA LEU A 878 -31.31 -23.09 34.97
C LEU A 878 -31.52 -24.20 36.02
N GLN A 879 -32.48 -24.04 36.94
CA GLN A 879 -32.83 -25.05 37.93
C GLN A 879 -33.12 -26.42 37.28
N GLN A 880 -33.96 -26.42 36.23
CA GLN A 880 -34.36 -27.65 35.54
C GLN A 880 -33.14 -28.35 34.92
N GLN A 881 -32.23 -27.60 34.30
CA GLN A 881 -31.05 -28.19 33.66
C GLN A 881 -30.02 -28.71 34.63
N LEU A 882 -29.83 -28.04 35.77
CA LEU A 882 -28.96 -28.55 36.84
C LEU A 882 -29.47 -29.92 37.32
N ALA A 883 -30.77 -30.04 37.55
CA ALA A 883 -31.40 -31.30 37.91
C ALA A 883 -31.24 -32.38 36.82
N GLU A 884 -31.39 -32.03 35.54
CA GLU A 884 -31.21 -32.96 34.41
C GLU A 884 -29.79 -33.51 34.29
N VAL A 885 -28.77 -32.73 34.66
CA VAL A 885 -27.36 -33.17 34.63
C VAL A 885 -26.91 -33.86 35.92
N GLY A 886 -27.80 -33.99 36.91
CA GLY A 886 -27.55 -34.69 38.17
C GLY A 886 -27.08 -33.82 39.33
N LEU A 887 -27.21 -32.49 39.24
CA LEU A 887 -26.95 -31.56 40.33
C LEU A 887 -28.25 -31.25 41.08
N SER A 888 -28.36 -31.66 42.34
CA SER A 888 -29.57 -31.59 43.18
C SER A 888 -29.21 -31.62 44.67
N GLU A 889 -30.17 -31.35 45.57
CA GLU A 889 -29.96 -31.27 47.03
C GLU A 889 -29.29 -32.49 47.69
N HIS A 890 -29.28 -33.65 47.03
CA HIS A 890 -28.67 -34.89 47.54
C HIS A 890 -27.49 -35.37 46.70
N ASP A 891 -26.89 -34.47 45.92
CA ASP A 891 -25.61 -34.74 45.31
C ASP A 891 -24.49 -34.61 46.38
N ASP A 892 -23.43 -35.40 46.23
CA ASP A 892 -22.23 -35.28 47.06
C ASP A 892 -21.19 -34.43 46.29
N VAL A 893 -21.66 -33.31 45.73
CA VAL A 893 -20.93 -32.41 44.83
C VAL A 893 -20.94 -31.01 45.42
N ARG A 894 -19.77 -30.39 45.53
CA ARG A 894 -19.64 -28.97 45.87
C ARG A 894 -19.83 -28.14 44.61
N LEU A 895 -20.86 -27.30 44.55
CA LEU A 895 -21.18 -26.46 43.40
C LEU A 895 -20.93 -24.97 43.69
N THR A 896 -19.99 -24.39 42.95
CA THR A 896 -19.69 -22.95 42.97
C THR A 896 -20.19 -22.29 41.69
N LEU A 897 -20.90 -21.17 41.81
CA LEU A 897 -21.36 -20.36 40.69
C LEU A 897 -20.46 -19.12 40.54
N LEU A 898 -19.81 -18.96 39.39
CA LEU A 898 -19.10 -17.74 39.02
C LEU A 898 -19.91 -17.01 37.95
N VAL A 899 -20.37 -15.81 38.30
CA VAL A 899 -21.40 -15.12 37.53
C VAL A 899 -20.98 -13.70 37.24
N HIS A 900 -21.36 -13.22 36.06
CA HIS A 900 -21.09 -11.85 35.64
C HIS A 900 -22.39 -11.07 35.41
N SER A 901 -22.42 -9.82 35.87
CA SER A 901 -23.49 -8.87 35.56
C SER A 901 -24.89 -9.45 35.83
N MET A 902 -25.79 -9.40 34.86
CA MET A 902 -27.15 -9.95 34.95
C MET A 902 -27.21 -11.45 35.31
N GLY A 903 -26.18 -12.24 34.99
CA GLY A 903 -26.09 -13.65 35.38
C GLY A 903 -26.13 -13.84 36.90
N GLY A 904 -25.70 -12.83 37.67
CA GLY A 904 -25.87 -12.82 39.11
C GLY A 904 -27.31 -12.61 39.56
N LEU A 905 -28.14 -11.86 38.82
CA LEU A 905 -29.57 -11.76 39.13
C LEU A 905 -30.31 -13.07 38.86
N VAL A 906 -29.99 -13.75 37.75
CA VAL A 906 -30.49 -15.10 37.44
C VAL A 906 -30.14 -16.06 38.58
N SER A 907 -28.87 -16.05 38.99
CA SER A 907 -28.35 -16.95 40.02
C SER A 907 -28.92 -16.67 41.40
N ARG A 908 -29.04 -15.39 41.78
CA ARG A 908 -29.68 -15.01 43.03
C ARG A 908 -31.16 -15.39 43.04
N TRP A 909 -31.89 -15.20 41.94
CA TRP A 909 -33.30 -15.63 41.88
C TRP A 909 -33.40 -17.15 42.03
N PHE A 910 -32.56 -17.91 41.33
CA PHE A 910 -32.49 -19.37 41.49
C PHE A 910 -32.23 -19.77 42.95
N ILE A 911 -31.21 -19.19 43.60
CA ILE A 911 -30.82 -19.52 44.97
C ILE A 911 -31.88 -19.08 46.01
N GLU A 912 -32.37 -17.85 45.91
CA GLU A 912 -33.15 -17.20 46.95
C GLU A 912 -34.68 -17.44 46.81
N ARG A 913 -35.14 -17.89 45.63
CA ARG A 913 -36.58 -18.01 45.32
C ARG A 913 -36.98 -19.38 44.76
N GLU A 914 -36.08 -20.03 44.01
CA GLU A 914 -36.36 -21.32 43.35
C GLU A 914 -35.67 -22.51 44.06
N GLY A 915 -35.28 -22.36 45.33
CA GLY A 915 -34.71 -23.46 46.13
C GLY A 915 -33.27 -23.85 45.75
N GLY A 916 -32.57 -23.04 44.95
CA GLY A 916 -31.17 -23.27 44.59
C GLY A 916 -30.21 -23.21 45.77
N ASN A 917 -30.62 -22.66 46.91
CA ASN A 917 -29.85 -22.67 48.15
C ASN A 917 -29.60 -24.09 48.71
N ALA A 918 -30.35 -25.09 48.26
CA ALA A 918 -30.13 -26.49 48.59
C ALA A 918 -29.06 -27.16 47.71
N VAL A 919 -28.64 -26.52 46.62
CA VAL A 919 -27.74 -27.07 45.58
C VAL A 919 -26.43 -26.28 45.47
N VAL A 920 -26.46 -24.97 45.73
CA VAL A 920 -25.31 -24.08 45.55
C VAL A 920 -24.61 -23.81 46.88
N ASP A 921 -23.31 -24.08 46.96
CA ASP A 921 -22.50 -23.81 48.15
C ASP A 921 -21.93 -22.40 48.18
N HIS A 922 -21.57 -21.85 47.01
CA HIS A 922 -20.89 -20.57 46.90
C HIS A 922 -21.29 -19.83 45.63
N LEU A 923 -21.74 -18.58 45.78
CA LEU A 923 -21.99 -17.65 44.69
C LEU A 923 -20.89 -16.57 44.66
N VAL A 924 -20.21 -16.46 43.52
CA VAL A 924 -19.18 -15.47 43.23
C VAL A 924 -19.68 -14.53 42.13
N MET A 925 -19.86 -13.25 42.45
CA MET A 925 -20.46 -12.25 41.58
C MET A 925 -19.45 -11.20 41.14
N PHE A 926 -19.37 -10.94 39.83
CA PHE A 926 -18.60 -9.84 39.24
C PHE A 926 -19.55 -8.82 38.62
N GLY A 927 -19.60 -7.61 39.17
CA GLY A 927 -20.39 -6.50 38.60
C GLY A 927 -21.91 -6.71 38.59
N THR A 928 -22.46 -7.61 39.39
CA THR A 928 -23.92 -7.90 39.41
C THR A 928 -24.72 -6.68 39.88
N PRO A 929 -25.74 -6.20 39.15
CA PRO A 929 -26.58 -5.07 39.57
C PRO A 929 -27.60 -5.47 40.63
N ASN A 930 -27.16 -5.71 41.87
CA ASN A 930 -27.97 -6.29 42.95
C ASN A 930 -29.18 -5.43 43.38
N ILE A 931 -29.13 -4.11 43.20
CA ILE A 931 -30.28 -3.21 43.42
C ILE A 931 -30.89 -2.70 42.11
N GLY A 932 -30.56 -3.34 40.99
CA GLY A 932 -30.96 -2.91 39.66
C GLY A 932 -29.99 -1.91 39.03
N SER A 933 -30.27 -1.52 37.79
CA SER A 933 -29.45 -0.61 37.01
C SER A 933 -30.31 0.39 36.23
N PRO A 934 -29.80 1.62 35.94
CA PRO A 934 -30.47 2.59 35.08
C PRO A 934 -30.79 2.08 33.66
N PHE A 935 -30.28 0.91 33.24
CA PHE A 935 -30.73 0.21 32.02
C PHE A 935 -32.25 -0.04 31.96
N GLY A 936 -32.98 0.07 33.06
CA GLY A 936 -34.44 -0.06 33.09
C GLY A 936 -35.24 1.15 32.60
N ALA A 937 -34.60 2.31 32.34
CA ALA A 937 -35.25 3.51 31.80
C ALA A 937 -34.90 3.71 30.33
N ILE A 938 -35.91 3.84 29.45
CA ILE A 938 -35.77 3.78 27.98
C ILE A 938 -34.71 4.74 27.43
N ASP A 939 -34.73 6.01 27.84
CA ASP A 939 -33.83 7.03 27.27
C ASP A 939 -32.38 6.84 27.73
N SER A 940 -32.18 6.48 29.01
CA SER A 940 -30.87 6.15 29.58
C SER A 940 -30.30 4.84 29.01
N ALA A 941 -31.16 3.83 28.82
CA ALA A 941 -30.80 2.54 28.26
C ALA A 941 -30.29 2.66 26.82
N ARG A 942 -30.96 3.44 25.97
CA ARG A 942 -30.54 3.66 24.57
C ARG A 942 -29.18 4.34 24.47
N GLN A 943 -28.97 5.42 25.24
CA GLN A 943 -27.70 6.15 25.24
C GLN A 943 -26.54 5.27 25.75
N LEU A 944 -26.75 4.58 26.88
CA LEU A 944 -25.72 3.73 27.47
C LEU A 944 -25.44 2.47 26.62
N CYS A 945 -26.47 1.89 25.98
CA CYS A 945 -26.29 0.75 25.07
C CYS A 945 -25.51 1.14 23.82
N SER A 946 -25.72 2.32 23.24
CA SER A 946 -24.90 2.81 22.11
C SER A 946 -23.42 2.96 22.49
N VAL A 947 -23.15 3.52 23.68
CA VAL A 947 -21.79 3.66 24.21
C VAL A 947 -21.15 2.30 24.49
N LEU A 948 -21.86 1.39 25.16
CA LEU A 948 -21.36 0.04 25.43
C LEU A 948 -21.24 -0.82 24.18
N THR A 949 -22.07 -0.60 23.16
CA THR A 949 -21.94 -1.27 21.86
C THR A 949 -20.67 -0.78 21.16
N THR A 950 -20.44 0.53 21.14
CA THR A 950 -19.18 1.12 20.65
C THR A 950 -17.98 0.55 21.43
N LEU A 951 -18.09 0.45 22.75
CA LEU A 951 -17.06 -0.17 23.60
C LEU A 951 -16.81 -1.64 23.21
N ALA A 952 -17.87 -2.44 23.16
CA ALA A 952 -17.80 -3.86 22.86
C ALA A 952 -17.20 -4.12 21.47
N ILE A 953 -17.61 -3.35 20.46
CA ILE A 953 -17.07 -3.44 19.10
C ILE A 953 -15.54 -3.26 19.09
N ASN A 954 -15.03 -2.27 19.84
CA ASN A 954 -13.60 -1.93 19.82
C ASN A 954 -12.76 -2.80 20.77
N THR A 955 -13.37 -3.47 21.76
CA THR A 955 -12.64 -4.18 22.84
C THR A 955 -12.80 -5.68 22.78
N PHE A 956 -14.02 -6.15 22.51
CA PHE A 956 -14.38 -7.57 22.47
C PHE A 956 -15.27 -7.87 21.25
N PRO A 957 -14.69 -7.91 20.04
CA PRO A 957 -15.45 -8.00 18.79
C PRO A 957 -16.40 -9.20 18.70
N ALA A 958 -16.12 -10.30 19.41
CA ALA A 958 -16.98 -11.49 19.48
C ALA A 958 -18.39 -11.21 20.02
N ILE A 959 -18.56 -10.14 20.81
CA ILE A 959 -19.83 -9.77 21.44
C ILE A 959 -20.61 -8.75 20.59
N THR A 960 -20.00 -8.22 19.52
CA THR A 960 -20.62 -7.22 18.64
C THR A 960 -22.01 -7.61 18.13
N PRO A 961 -22.25 -8.85 17.66
CA PRO A 961 -23.57 -9.23 17.15
C PRO A 961 -24.68 -9.06 18.19
N TRP A 962 -24.36 -9.36 19.46
CA TRP A 962 -25.29 -9.23 20.57
C TRP A 962 -25.53 -7.76 20.97
N ALA A 963 -24.48 -6.95 21.06
CA ALA A 963 -24.62 -5.53 21.42
C ALA A 963 -25.46 -4.76 20.38
N GLY A 964 -25.24 -5.06 19.08
CA GLY A 964 -26.09 -4.54 18.01
C GLY A 964 -27.56 -4.97 18.12
N ALA A 965 -27.81 -6.22 18.53
CA ALA A 965 -29.17 -6.75 18.71
C ALA A 965 -29.93 -6.04 19.83
N LEU A 966 -29.24 -5.71 20.92
CA LEU A 966 -29.81 -4.99 22.04
C LEU A 966 -30.23 -3.57 21.64
N VAL A 967 -29.37 -2.85 20.92
CA VAL A 967 -29.69 -1.51 20.40
C VAL A 967 -30.91 -1.58 19.47
N TYR A 968 -30.96 -2.55 18.57
CA TYR A 968 -32.10 -2.75 17.67
C TYR A 968 -33.41 -3.01 18.42
N LEU A 969 -33.41 -3.90 19.43
CA LEU A 969 -34.61 -4.21 20.22
C LEU A 969 -35.10 -3.00 21.03
N LEU A 970 -34.18 -2.24 21.64
CA LEU A 970 -34.50 -1.01 22.35
C LEU A 970 -35.06 0.09 21.44
N ASN A 971 -34.62 0.15 20.19
CA ASN A 971 -35.10 1.13 19.20
C ASN A 971 -36.43 0.74 18.54
N ARG A 972 -36.75 -0.56 18.48
CA ARG A 972 -38.01 -1.09 17.89
C ARG A 972 -39.23 -0.92 18.81
N SER A 973 -39.03 -0.91 20.12
CA SER A 973 -40.12 -0.96 21.10
C SER A 973 -40.27 0.36 21.87
N LYS A 974 -41.52 0.74 22.14
CA LYS A 974 -41.84 1.81 23.12
C LYS A 974 -41.67 1.33 24.57
N ASN A 975 -41.50 0.02 24.76
CA ASN A 975 -41.31 -0.63 26.06
C ASN A 975 -39.92 -1.26 26.10
N VAL A 976 -39.32 -1.26 27.28
CA VAL A 976 -38.08 -1.98 27.58
C VAL A 976 -38.32 -3.48 27.42
N THR A 977 -37.30 -4.28 27.08
CA THR A 977 -37.47 -5.74 27.01
C THR A 977 -37.79 -6.31 28.42
N PRO A 978 -38.47 -7.47 28.55
CA PRO A 978 -38.87 -8.00 29.86
C PRO A 978 -37.69 -8.15 30.84
N THR A 979 -36.53 -8.54 30.32
CA THR A 979 -35.28 -8.67 31.09
C THR A 979 -34.80 -7.32 31.63
N LEU A 980 -34.71 -6.32 30.76
CA LEU A 980 -34.25 -4.98 31.14
C LEU A 980 -35.27 -4.26 32.05
N GLU A 981 -36.57 -4.55 31.89
CA GLU A 981 -37.62 -4.08 32.80
C GLU A 981 -37.43 -4.64 34.22
N GLN A 982 -37.11 -5.94 34.34
CA GLN A 982 -36.78 -6.56 35.62
C GLN A 982 -35.45 -6.09 36.22
N MET A 983 -34.53 -5.54 35.42
CA MET A 983 -33.31 -4.92 35.93
C MET A 983 -33.54 -3.49 36.46
N ASN A 984 -34.71 -2.90 36.23
CA ASN A 984 -35.01 -1.57 36.74
C ASN A 984 -34.96 -1.57 38.28
N VAL A 985 -34.35 -0.53 38.85
CA VAL A 985 -34.25 -0.31 40.31
C VAL A 985 -35.63 -0.29 40.98
N THR A 986 -36.68 0.13 40.27
CA THR A 986 -38.06 0.16 40.77
C THR A 986 -38.89 -1.07 40.40
N SER A 987 -38.29 -2.09 39.77
CA SER A 987 -39.02 -3.30 39.37
C SER A 987 -39.47 -4.12 40.59
N GLU A 988 -40.62 -4.78 40.44
CA GLU A 988 -41.09 -5.75 41.45
C GLU A 988 -40.09 -6.91 41.62
N PHE A 989 -39.39 -7.28 40.55
CA PHE A 989 -38.35 -8.31 40.57
C PHE A 989 -37.21 -7.97 41.54
N ILE A 990 -36.58 -6.79 41.41
CA ILE A 990 -35.49 -6.37 42.30
C ILE A 990 -35.98 -6.23 43.74
N TYR A 991 -37.18 -5.67 43.94
CA TYR A 991 -37.78 -5.56 45.27
C TYR A 991 -37.99 -6.93 45.92
N ALA A 992 -38.57 -7.88 45.19
CA ALA A 992 -38.82 -9.23 45.66
C ALA A 992 -37.50 -9.95 45.98
N LEU A 993 -36.49 -9.83 45.11
CA LEU A 993 -35.19 -10.46 45.30
C LEU A 993 -34.48 -9.93 46.56
N ASN A 994 -34.44 -8.61 46.76
CA ASN A 994 -33.78 -8.01 47.93
C ASN A 994 -34.60 -8.13 49.23
N SER A 995 -35.86 -8.58 49.15
CA SER A 995 -36.69 -8.91 50.30
C SER A 995 -36.67 -10.39 50.67
N SER A 996 -35.85 -11.21 49.98
CA SER A 996 -35.75 -12.65 50.22
C SER A 996 -35.14 -12.96 51.59
N LEU A 997 -35.48 -14.13 52.14
CA LEU A 997 -34.84 -14.66 53.34
C LEU A 997 -33.37 -14.98 53.06
N ASP A 998 -32.58 -15.09 54.12
CA ASP A 998 -31.17 -15.50 54.03
C ASP A 998 -31.07 -16.91 53.43
N PRO A 999 -30.42 -17.09 52.26
CA PRO A 999 -30.28 -18.40 51.64
C PRO A 999 -29.32 -19.32 52.39
N ASN A 1000 -28.54 -18.80 53.35
CA ASN A 1000 -27.45 -19.52 54.02
C ASN A 1000 -26.35 -20.03 53.06
N VAL A 1001 -26.16 -19.35 51.94
CA VAL A 1001 -25.15 -19.65 50.91
C VAL A 1001 -24.04 -18.61 50.99
N ARG A 1002 -22.79 -19.03 50.79
CA ARG A 1002 -21.64 -18.12 50.82
C ARG A 1002 -21.66 -17.19 49.59
N TYR A 1003 -21.59 -15.88 49.81
CA TYR A 1003 -21.55 -14.89 48.73
C TYR A 1003 -20.20 -14.15 48.71
N THR A 1004 -19.56 -14.07 47.55
CA THR A 1004 -18.39 -13.21 47.28
C THR A 1004 -18.73 -12.25 46.15
N ILE A 1005 -18.47 -10.96 46.34
CA ILE A 1005 -18.86 -9.89 45.44
C ILE A 1005 -17.60 -9.12 45.05
N ILE A 1006 -17.30 -9.10 43.76
CA ILE A 1006 -16.24 -8.31 43.16
C ILE A 1006 -16.86 -7.10 42.48
N ALA A 1007 -16.52 -5.91 42.99
CA ALA A 1007 -17.01 -4.64 42.51
C ALA A 1007 -15.92 -3.87 41.76
N GLY A 1008 -16.19 -3.60 40.49
CA GLY A 1008 -15.36 -2.80 39.60
C GLY A 1008 -15.51 -1.31 39.92
N ASP A 1009 -14.42 -0.58 39.79
CA ASP A 1009 -14.41 0.88 39.93
C ASP A 1009 -13.39 1.48 38.97
N ILE A 1010 -13.85 2.41 38.13
CA ILE A 1010 -13.02 3.06 37.12
C ILE A 1010 -12.31 4.33 37.62
N ARG A 1011 -12.62 4.83 38.82
CA ARG A 1011 -12.10 6.13 39.29
C ARG A 1011 -10.57 6.20 39.34
N ASP A 1012 -9.93 5.08 39.66
CA ASP A 1012 -8.48 4.94 39.72
C ASP A 1012 -7.93 4.03 38.59
N TYR A 1013 -8.72 3.77 37.55
CA TYR A 1013 -8.34 2.86 36.47
C TYR A 1013 -7.30 3.48 35.54
N TYR A 1014 -6.09 2.92 35.57
CA TYR A 1014 -5.00 3.23 34.65
C TYR A 1014 -4.19 1.96 34.35
N GLU A 1015 -4.42 1.34 33.19
CA GLU A 1015 -3.61 0.23 32.69
C GLU A 1015 -2.73 0.70 31.52
N SER A 1016 -1.41 0.53 31.65
CA SER A 1016 -0.44 0.94 30.63
C SER A 1016 -0.60 0.19 29.29
N THR A 1017 -1.24 -0.97 29.32
CA THR A 1017 -1.58 -1.84 28.19
C THR A 1017 -2.91 -1.47 27.51
N ASP A 1018 -3.72 -0.59 28.12
CA ASP A 1018 -5.09 -0.27 27.67
C ASP A 1018 -5.27 1.23 27.38
N GLN A 1019 -4.29 1.83 26.69
CA GLN A 1019 -4.31 3.25 26.33
C GLN A 1019 -5.43 3.59 25.33
N ILE A 1020 -5.84 2.61 24.53
CA ILE A 1020 -6.93 2.73 23.54
C ILE A 1020 -8.25 2.99 24.26
N MET A 1021 -8.54 2.21 25.30
CA MET A 1021 -9.76 2.34 26.09
C MET A 1021 -9.81 3.64 26.90
N ALA A 1022 -8.71 4.01 27.55
CA ALA A 1022 -8.63 5.27 28.29
C ALA A 1022 -8.89 6.50 27.38
N ARG A 1023 -8.41 6.46 26.14
CA ARG A 1023 -8.69 7.49 25.13
C ARG A 1023 -10.11 7.43 24.61
N LEU A 1024 -10.66 6.25 24.33
CA LEU A 1024 -12.04 6.07 23.89
C LEU A 1024 -13.03 6.55 24.96
N ILE A 1025 -12.82 6.21 26.23
CA ILE A 1025 -13.61 6.69 27.37
C ILE A 1025 -13.55 8.23 27.45
N ALA A 1026 -12.36 8.84 27.29
CA ALA A 1026 -12.21 10.30 27.24
C ALA A 1026 -12.92 10.94 26.04
N LYS A 1027 -12.91 10.28 24.87
CA LYS A 1027 -13.47 10.78 23.59
C LYS A 1027 -14.98 10.63 23.49
N VAL A 1028 -15.55 9.55 24.05
CA VAL A 1028 -17.00 9.27 24.10
C VAL A 1028 -17.71 10.10 25.20
N GLY A 1029 -16.95 10.85 26.00
CA GLY A 1029 -17.48 11.85 26.93
C GLY A 1029 -17.59 11.35 28.37
N SER A 1030 -16.51 10.78 28.89
CA SER A 1030 -16.39 10.24 30.25
C SER A 1030 -16.93 11.12 31.38
N GLY A 1031 -16.88 12.45 31.27
CA GLY A 1031 -17.20 13.35 32.38
C GLY A 1031 -18.62 13.94 32.41
N VAL A 1032 -19.50 13.66 31.43
CA VAL A 1032 -20.83 14.33 31.41
C VAL A 1032 -21.98 13.32 31.39
N ILE A 1033 -21.90 12.28 30.57
CA ILE A 1033 -22.98 11.29 30.46
C ILE A 1033 -22.99 10.37 31.69
N PHE A 1034 -21.83 9.82 32.05
CA PHE A 1034 -21.68 8.90 33.17
C PHE A 1034 -21.78 9.59 34.53
N ASP A 1035 -21.13 10.75 34.69
CA ASP A 1035 -21.23 11.59 35.88
C ASP A 1035 -22.67 12.07 36.13
N ALA A 1036 -23.43 12.38 35.08
CA ALA A 1036 -24.87 12.71 35.20
C ALA A 1036 -25.72 11.48 35.54
N LEU A 1037 -25.40 10.30 35.01
CA LEU A 1037 -26.15 9.06 35.27
C LEU A 1037 -25.94 8.53 36.69
N TYR A 1038 -24.70 8.60 37.20
CA TYR A 1038 -24.27 7.99 38.46
C TYR A 1038 -23.90 9.01 39.55
N ARG A 1039 -24.13 10.31 39.33
CA ARG A 1039 -23.97 11.39 40.32
C ARG A 1039 -22.57 11.47 40.98
N ASN A 1040 -21.49 11.22 40.23
CA ASN A 1040 -20.09 11.19 40.72
C ASN A 1040 -19.76 10.10 41.76
N GLU A 1041 -20.56 9.04 41.90
CA GLU A 1041 -20.24 7.87 42.72
C GLU A 1041 -19.38 6.86 41.95
N GLY A 1042 -18.72 5.90 42.63
CA GLY A 1042 -17.94 4.86 41.95
C GLY A 1042 -18.82 3.98 41.07
N HIS A 1043 -18.32 3.51 39.91
CA HIS A 1043 -19.04 2.63 39.00
C HIS A 1043 -18.09 1.85 38.10
N ASP A 1044 -18.59 0.77 37.49
CA ASP A 1044 -17.83 -0.05 36.54
C ASP A 1044 -18.17 0.23 35.06
N ILE A 1045 -18.83 1.36 34.78
CA ILE A 1045 -19.40 1.81 33.46
C ILE A 1045 -20.84 1.31 33.25
N ALA A 1046 -21.18 0.10 33.67
CA ALA A 1046 -22.52 -0.46 33.47
C ALA A 1046 -23.37 -0.42 34.74
N VAL A 1047 -22.73 -0.54 35.90
CA VAL A 1047 -23.39 -0.67 37.20
C VAL A 1047 -22.72 0.24 38.22
N ALA A 1048 -23.54 0.96 38.98
CA ALA A 1048 -23.06 1.78 40.09
C ALA A 1048 -22.49 0.88 41.20
N TYR A 1049 -21.42 1.31 41.85
CA TYR A 1049 -20.75 0.58 42.92
C TYR A 1049 -21.72 0.14 44.03
N ASP A 1050 -22.62 1.04 44.44
CA ASP A 1050 -23.68 0.77 45.43
C ASP A 1050 -24.66 -0.32 44.99
N SER A 1051 -24.93 -0.41 43.69
CA SER A 1051 -25.72 -1.50 43.14
C SER A 1051 -24.96 -2.82 43.14
N ILE A 1052 -23.65 -2.81 42.87
CA ILE A 1052 -22.84 -4.02 42.91
C ILE A 1052 -22.80 -4.61 44.32
N GLN A 1053 -22.54 -3.78 45.33
CA GLN A 1053 -22.45 -4.23 46.73
C GLN A 1053 -23.82 -4.43 47.41
N GLY A 1054 -24.93 -4.07 46.77
CA GLY A 1054 -26.25 -3.95 47.37
C GLY A 1054 -26.99 -5.27 47.65
N VAL A 1055 -26.30 -6.21 48.28
CA VAL A 1055 -26.86 -7.43 48.88
C VAL A 1055 -27.10 -7.17 50.37
N PRO A 1056 -28.23 -7.62 50.96
CA PRO A 1056 -28.48 -7.44 52.39
C PRO A 1056 -27.34 -7.99 53.27
N GLY A 1057 -26.77 -7.13 54.13
CA GLY A 1057 -25.59 -7.46 54.94
C GLY A 1057 -25.85 -8.37 56.15
N ASN A 1058 -27.11 -8.68 56.44
CA ASN A 1058 -27.53 -9.54 57.55
C ASN A 1058 -27.57 -11.05 57.20
N ARG A 1059 -26.79 -11.48 56.19
CA ARG A 1059 -26.70 -12.88 55.77
C ARG A 1059 -25.67 -13.67 56.58
N THR A 1060 -25.86 -14.98 56.63
CA THR A 1060 -25.03 -15.93 57.36
C THR A 1060 -24.59 -17.04 56.39
N PRO A 1061 -23.31 -17.07 55.94
CA PRO A 1061 -22.23 -16.15 56.30
C PRO A 1061 -22.40 -14.76 55.67
N ALA A 1062 -21.78 -13.75 56.28
CA ALA A 1062 -21.80 -12.38 55.76
C ALA A 1062 -21.15 -12.33 54.35
N PRO A 1063 -21.71 -11.56 53.39
CA PRO A 1063 -21.14 -11.45 52.06
C PRO A 1063 -19.72 -10.86 52.10
N GLN A 1064 -18.79 -11.45 51.34
CA GLN A 1064 -17.43 -10.95 51.19
C GLN A 1064 -17.40 -9.95 50.03
N LEU A 1065 -16.97 -8.71 50.29
CA LEU A 1065 -16.85 -7.66 49.28
C LEU A 1065 -15.38 -7.38 48.97
N GLN A 1066 -15.04 -7.30 47.69
CA GLN A 1066 -13.72 -6.92 47.21
C GLN A 1066 -13.83 -5.94 46.05
N LEU A 1067 -13.01 -4.88 46.11
CA LEU A 1067 -12.87 -3.91 45.04
C LEU A 1067 -11.84 -4.39 44.01
N ALA A 1068 -12.13 -4.21 42.72
CA ALA A 1068 -11.19 -4.41 41.64
C ALA A 1068 -11.14 -3.15 40.76
N VAL A 1069 -9.94 -2.61 40.53
CA VAL A 1069 -9.75 -1.42 39.68
C VAL A 1069 -9.83 -1.84 38.21
N CYS A 1070 -11.04 -1.93 37.70
CA CYS A 1070 -11.38 -2.43 36.36
C CYS A 1070 -12.79 -1.96 35.95
N HIS A 1071 -13.14 -2.12 34.68
CA HIS A 1071 -14.47 -1.81 34.16
C HIS A 1071 -15.29 -3.09 33.92
N HIS A 1072 -16.58 -2.92 33.65
CA HIS A 1072 -17.56 -4.01 33.60
C HIS A 1072 -17.23 -5.11 32.59
N LEU A 1073 -16.49 -4.79 31.54
CA LEU A 1073 -16.18 -5.71 30.43
C LEU A 1073 -14.83 -6.43 30.59
N ASN A 1074 -13.96 -6.01 31.51
CA ASN A 1074 -12.59 -6.56 31.61
C ASN A 1074 -12.27 -7.22 32.97
N TYR A 1075 -13.28 -7.58 33.77
CA TYR A 1075 -13.07 -8.34 35.02
C TYR A 1075 -12.24 -9.61 34.84
N PHE A 1076 -12.36 -10.29 33.69
CA PHE A 1076 -11.72 -11.59 33.43
C PHE A 1076 -10.46 -11.50 32.56
N SER A 1077 -9.97 -10.30 32.27
CA SER A 1077 -8.78 -10.08 31.45
C SER A 1077 -7.83 -9.00 31.98
N SER A 1078 -8.33 -8.04 32.76
CA SER A 1078 -7.49 -7.03 33.44
C SER A 1078 -6.64 -7.62 34.55
N ASP A 1079 -5.48 -7.03 34.80
CA ASP A 1079 -4.59 -7.50 35.87
C ASP A 1079 -5.27 -7.40 37.24
N ALA A 1080 -6.02 -6.33 37.47
CA ALA A 1080 -6.75 -6.13 38.72
C ALA A 1080 -7.90 -7.13 38.89
N GLY A 1081 -8.64 -7.40 37.82
CA GLY A 1081 -9.74 -8.37 37.82
C GLY A 1081 -9.25 -9.81 38.00
N LEU A 1082 -8.19 -10.20 37.28
CA LEU A 1082 -7.56 -11.52 37.41
C LEU A 1082 -6.96 -11.73 38.80
N LYS A 1083 -6.31 -10.71 39.39
CA LYS A 1083 -5.82 -10.76 40.78
C LYS A 1083 -6.96 -10.89 41.78
N ALA A 1084 -8.06 -10.17 41.56
CA ALA A 1084 -9.25 -10.30 42.40
C ALA A 1084 -9.79 -11.72 42.35
N MET A 1085 -9.96 -12.29 41.15
CA MET A 1085 -10.42 -13.66 40.94
C MET A 1085 -9.48 -14.71 41.56
N ALA A 1086 -8.16 -14.54 41.43
CA ALA A 1086 -7.17 -15.43 42.03
C ALA A 1086 -7.13 -15.38 43.56
N SER A 1087 -7.57 -14.27 44.17
CA SER A 1087 -7.58 -14.09 45.63
C SER A 1087 -8.81 -14.67 46.32
N ILE A 1088 -9.80 -15.14 45.55
CA ILE A 1088 -11.02 -15.75 46.08
C ILE A 1088 -10.69 -17.09 46.73
N GLN A 1089 -11.29 -17.35 47.89
CA GLN A 1089 -11.22 -18.65 48.54
C GLN A 1089 -12.29 -19.57 47.94
N TRP A 1090 -11.89 -20.34 46.94
CA TRP A 1090 -12.73 -21.22 46.12
C TRP A 1090 -13.33 -22.44 46.85
#